data_AF-A0AAD2GW46-F1
#
_entry.id   AF-A0AAD2GW46-F1
#
_cell.length_a   1.000
_cell.length_b   1.000
_cell.length_c   1.000
_cell.angle_alpha   90.00
_cell.angle_beta   90.00
_cell.angle_gamma   90.00
#
_symmetry.space_group_name_H-M   'P 1'
#
loop_
_entity.id
_entity.type
_entity.pdbx_description
1 polymer ?
#
loop_
_entity_poly.entity_id
_entity_poly.type
_entity_poly.pdbx_seq_one_letter_code
_entity_poly.pdbx_strand_id
1 'polypeptide(L)'
;MTRSIQLPDEIISEIITPALHLDDGAFSSMERYSPFLFEESSSAYLLVCKSWLRVATPLLYHTVVLRSIAQAQSLAITLTSNPDLGRFIKKLRVEGGFGSWMKTVLENSKHLTDIWLIICCLEDCEDVSGLRCGLRYINPVRLILFHCSRAYHGDTATHVSLLGSFKTALKGWKRLVLFMIGVFVVLTDMKFQNILTLDHDAIKPHRQRSTDDEEIFQQLCSASSLHSVYIFLSGLQVVMSPRLILLGRNQSLRRIRFIRPSHHQHFLLTRSFYAKIEAQGMNHLFDPEDFVQATELHSGNPMFVYPTRLSSDPILEDAIWDRVLYFLYDMLPFAAALSEPRRKEKRYLNPLLVCKKFARLSLPHLFSRPSLRSKSMTAQFLAGLAAHPSCGQHIVDFTLSDPSHAPSFKKLLSMMPNLISLKGHDSGCKSVPFPGFTSLVQSHGATLIAFQGMPVGKASAPADPKIFASWKLLQSLDWRSQTVFRSSKVPSNGLANLVELSVSAETPTFLKALCAMELPALRILRCSAGTPPGNGLEFIDKHGSKLEYLAASINQLSVHVLRIFTACPAIRQLGVSCDGKNHFWLDWFLKSKGHKYLQRLVIHLPDDYDSYGMKHYEYSSLKVDILIGLAQSKRSGLFPELQEFEHPHIFWPANEDERARFRRDWTSIAGSLSKDDIHLVGTARIRWRPRRAFDWNVSDPSIGPKRKKKA
;
A
#
# COMPACT_ATOMS: atom_id res chain seq x y z
N MET A 1 -11.87 17.58 44.07
CA MET A 1 -10.74 16.80 43.54
C MET A 1 -11.26 15.47 43.03
N THR A 2 -11.47 15.34 41.72
CA THR A 2 -11.87 14.08 41.09
C THR A 2 -10.66 13.15 41.09
N ARG A 3 -10.74 12.01 41.79
CA ARG A 3 -9.73 10.95 41.69
C ARG A 3 -9.67 10.52 40.22
N SER A 4 -8.56 10.81 39.54
CA SER A 4 -8.35 10.31 38.17
C SER A 4 -8.42 8.79 38.23
N ILE A 5 -9.35 8.21 37.50
CA ILE A 5 -9.48 6.75 37.40
C ILE A 5 -8.20 6.25 36.71
N GLN A 6 -7.30 5.64 37.46
CA GLN A 6 -6.15 4.96 36.91
C GLN A 6 -6.60 3.61 36.38
N LEU A 7 -6.36 3.36 35.09
CA LEU A 7 -6.55 2.04 34.51
C LEU A 7 -5.46 1.10 35.04
N PRO A 8 -5.80 -0.16 35.38
CA PRO A 8 -4.81 -1.21 35.63
C PRO A 8 -3.88 -1.41 34.43
N ASP A 9 -2.65 -1.86 34.68
CA ASP A 9 -1.64 -2.01 33.65
C ASP A 9 -2.00 -3.05 32.60
N GLU A 10 -2.74 -4.08 33.00
CA GLU A 10 -3.24 -5.13 32.11
C GLU A 10 -4.17 -4.54 31.06
N ILE A 11 -5.04 -3.61 31.47
CA ILE A 11 -5.96 -2.92 30.56
C ILE A 11 -5.20 -1.96 29.65
N ILE A 12 -4.24 -1.22 30.18
CA ILE A 12 -3.37 -0.36 29.36
C ILE A 12 -2.60 -1.22 28.35
N SER A 13 -2.10 -2.39 28.76
CA SER A 13 -1.37 -3.33 27.90
C SER A 13 -2.26 -3.83 26.78
N GLU A 14 -3.48 -4.28 27.08
CA GLU A 14 -4.46 -4.73 26.07
C GLU A 14 -4.86 -3.62 25.10
N ILE A 15 -5.00 -2.37 25.57
CA ILE A 15 -5.31 -1.21 24.73
C ILE A 15 -4.16 -0.89 23.77
N ILE A 16 -2.92 -0.92 24.27
CA ILE A 16 -1.74 -0.48 23.52
C ILE A 16 -1.17 -1.60 22.64
N THR A 17 -1.35 -2.87 23.02
CA THR A 17 -0.78 -4.02 22.31
C THR A 17 -1.13 -4.01 20.81
N PRO A 18 -2.39 -3.81 20.36
CA PRO A 18 -2.70 -3.76 18.93
C PRO A 18 -1.94 -2.67 18.15
N ALA A 19 -1.52 -1.59 18.82
CA ALA A 19 -0.80 -0.49 18.20
C ALA A 19 0.73 -0.65 18.22
N LEU A 20 1.28 -1.40 19.18
CA LEU A 20 2.73 -1.63 19.32
C LEU A 20 3.18 -3.03 18.91
N HIS A 21 2.28 -4.00 18.92
CA HIS A 21 2.57 -5.37 18.59
C HIS A 21 2.67 -5.54 17.08
N LEU A 22 3.83 -5.99 16.65
CA LEU A 22 4.10 -6.24 15.25
C LEU A 22 3.85 -7.73 14.96
N ASP A 23 2.83 -8.00 14.14
CA ASP A 23 2.43 -9.34 13.73
C ASP A 23 3.62 -10.13 13.17
N ASP A 24 3.70 -11.42 13.51
CA ASP A 24 4.84 -12.23 13.10
C ASP A 24 4.94 -12.39 11.58
N GLY A 25 3.82 -12.41 10.87
CA GLY A 25 3.77 -12.41 9.41
C GLY A 25 4.31 -11.11 8.82
N ALA A 26 4.01 -9.96 9.43
CA ALA A 26 4.62 -8.69 9.03
C ALA A 26 6.13 -8.68 9.30
N PHE A 27 6.56 -9.12 10.49
CA PHE A 27 7.98 -9.20 10.87
C PHE A 27 8.77 -10.12 9.92
N SER A 28 8.24 -11.30 9.62
CA SER A 28 8.84 -12.31 8.75
C SER A 28 8.56 -12.10 7.26
N SER A 29 7.83 -11.03 6.89
CA SER A 29 7.50 -10.73 5.50
C SER A 29 8.78 -10.65 4.67
N MET A 30 8.79 -11.48 3.62
CA MET A 30 9.81 -11.54 2.57
C MET A 30 9.31 -10.83 1.31
N GLU A 31 8.29 -9.97 1.43
CA GLU A 31 7.84 -9.18 0.31
C GLU A 31 8.93 -8.19 -0.11
N ARG A 32 8.92 -7.84 -1.40
CA ARG A 32 9.91 -6.93 -1.98
C ARG A 32 9.89 -5.56 -1.32
N TYR A 33 8.73 -5.14 -0.82
CA TYR A 33 8.56 -3.90 -0.09
C TYR A 33 8.35 -4.23 1.38
N SER A 34 9.04 -3.51 2.25
CA SER A 34 8.85 -3.62 3.69
C SER A 34 7.39 -3.31 4.03
N PRO A 35 6.68 -4.14 4.82
CA PRO A 35 5.31 -3.82 5.21
C PRO A 35 5.22 -2.59 6.14
N PHE A 36 6.36 -2.08 6.63
CA PHE A 36 6.44 -0.99 7.61
C PHE A 36 6.50 0.40 6.96
N LEU A 37 6.19 0.52 5.67
CA LEU A 37 6.15 1.78 4.96
C LEU A 37 5.04 2.67 5.58
N PHE A 38 5.43 3.67 6.36
CA PHE A 38 4.59 4.78 6.83
C PHE A 38 3.65 4.53 8.03
N GLU A 39 4.17 4.02 9.14
CA GLU A 39 3.46 4.10 10.42
C GLU A 39 3.78 5.38 11.19
N GLU A 40 2.79 5.90 11.91
CA GLU A 40 2.99 6.91 12.94
C GLU A 40 4.08 6.44 13.93
N SER A 41 4.79 7.38 14.53
CA SER A 41 5.81 7.00 15.50
C SER A 41 5.15 6.31 16.69
N SER A 42 5.40 5.01 16.83
CA SER A 42 4.97 4.21 17.98
C SER A 42 5.51 4.72 19.33
N SER A 43 6.48 5.64 19.30
CA SER A 43 6.95 6.34 20.50
C SER A 43 5.92 7.34 21.06
N ALA A 44 4.93 7.79 20.27
CA ALA A 44 3.90 8.71 20.74
C ALA A 44 3.06 8.14 21.90
N TYR A 45 2.83 6.83 21.90
CA TYR A 45 2.12 6.13 22.98
C TYR A 45 2.85 6.23 24.33
N LEU A 46 4.18 6.40 24.32
CA LEU A 46 4.96 6.55 25.54
C LEU A 46 4.75 7.92 26.22
N LEU A 47 4.28 8.93 25.47
CA LEU A 47 4.19 10.31 25.93
C LEU A 47 2.86 10.64 26.62
N VAL A 48 1.92 9.68 26.67
CA VAL A 48 0.56 9.91 27.22
C VAL A 48 0.60 10.12 28.73
N CYS A 49 1.15 9.16 29.48
CA CYS A 49 1.32 9.27 30.93
C CYS A 49 2.36 8.27 31.45
N LYS A 50 2.73 8.35 32.74
CA LYS A 50 3.72 7.45 33.36
C LYS A 50 3.32 5.97 33.31
N SER A 51 2.03 5.65 33.47
CA SER A 51 1.56 4.26 33.37
C SER A 51 1.69 3.73 31.95
N TRP A 52 1.31 4.54 30.95
CA TRP A 52 1.49 4.19 29.54
C TRP A 52 2.97 4.00 29.21
N LEU A 53 3.85 4.93 29.60
CA LEU A 53 5.29 4.77 29.44
C LEU A 53 5.79 3.44 30.01
N ARG A 54 5.42 3.10 31.24
CA ARG A 54 5.86 1.88 31.91
C ARG A 54 5.37 0.61 31.21
N VAL A 55 4.09 0.57 30.81
CA VAL A 55 3.46 -0.60 30.17
C VAL A 55 3.89 -0.75 28.71
N ALA A 56 3.97 0.35 27.97
CA ALA A 56 4.28 0.38 26.56
C ALA A 56 5.77 0.20 26.26
N THR A 57 6.68 0.56 27.17
CA THR A 57 8.13 0.38 26.97
C THR A 57 8.51 -1.06 26.59
N PRO A 58 8.17 -2.11 27.37
CA PRO A 58 8.51 -3.48 26.98
C PRO A 58 7.85 -3.91 25.67
N LEU A 59 6.63 -3.45 25.38
CA LEU A 59 5.93 -3.75 24.12
C LEU A 59 6.62 -3.11 22.91
N LEU A 60 7.03 -1.85 23.03
CA LEU A 60 7.72 -1.10 21.98
C LEU A 60 9.07 -1.72 21.63
N TYR A 61 9.85 -2.12 22.64
CA TYR A 61 11.17 -2.72 22.42
C TYR A 61 11.10 -4.21 22.05
N HIS A 62 9.95 -4.87 22.21
CA HIS A 62 9.82 -6.30 21.91
C HIS A 62 10.25 -6.65 20.48
N THR A 63 9.77 -5.87 19.51
CA THR A 63 10.08 -6.05 18.08
C THR A 63 10.64 -4.75 17.52
N VAL A 64 11.94 -4.74 17.23
CA VAL A 64 12.65 -3.58 16.69
C VAL A 64 12.86 -3.74 15.19
N VAL A 65 12.50 -2.73 14.41
CA VAL A 65 12.75 -2.66 12.96
C VAL A 65 13.67 -1.48 12.65
N LEU A 66 14.88 -1.77 12.17
CA LEU A 66 15.88 -0.77 11.78
C LEU A 66 15.95 -0.67 10.25
N ARG A 67 15.70 0.54 9.73
CA ARG A 67 15.65 0.84 8.29
C ARG A 67 16.50 2.04 7.89
N SER A 68 17.27 2.59 8.84
CA SER A 68 18.12 3.74 8.61
C SER A 68 19.24 3.80 9.65
N ILE A 69 20.34 4.43 9.28
CA ILE A 69 21.49 4.66 10.17
C ILE A 69 21.05 5.46 11.42
N ALA A 70 20.19 6.47 11.25
CA ALA A 70 19.71 7.29 12.36
C ALA A 70 18.94 6.48 13.41
N GLN A 71 18.12 5.50 12.98
CA GLN A 71 17.43 4.59 13.91
C GLN A 71 18.42 3.69 14.65
N ALA A 72 19.38 3.09 13.94
CA ALA A 72 20.40 2.22 14.53
C ALA A 72 21.27 2.98 15.55
N GLN A 73 21.70 4.20 15.20
CA GLN A 73 22.45 5.08 16.09
C GLN A 73 21.62 5.49 17.32
N SER A 74 20.37 5.92 17.13
CA SER A 74 19.49 6.31 18.24
C SER A 74 19.26 5.16 19.20
N LEU A 75 19.04 3.94 18.67
CA LEU A 75 18.90 2.75 19.47
C LEU A 75 20.19 2.38 20.19
N ALA A 76 21.34 2.45 19.51
CA ALA A 76 22.64 2.18 20.11
C ALA A 76 22.91 3.13 21.30
N ILE A 77 22.72 4.44 21.12
CA ILE A 77 22.87 5.45 22.19
C ILE A 77 21.92 5.15 23.36
N THR A 78 20.67 4.80 23.05
CA THR A 78 19.65 4.49 24.06
C THR A 78 20.02 3.24 24.86
N LEU A 79 20.49 2.19 24.20
CA LEU A 79 20.91 0.94 24.85
C LEU A 79 22.21 1.10 25.63
N THR A 80 23.14 1.95 25.16
CA THR A 80 24.35 2.29 25.94
C THR A 80 23.97 3.06 27.21
N SER A 81 23.01 3.98 27.12
CA SER A 81 22.58 4.78 28.28
C SER A 81 21.71 3.97 29.24
N ASN A 82 20.91 3.02 28.73
CA ASN A 82 19.99 2.19 29.50
C ASN A 82 20.06 0.72 29.04
N PRO A 83 21.10 -0.05 29.46
CA PRO A 83 21.31 -1.42 29.01
C PRO A 83 20.15 -2.36 29.31
N ASP A 84 19.39 -2.10 30.37
CA ASP A 84 18.21 -2.88 30.76
C ASP A 84 17.13 -2.93 29.67
N LEU A 85 17.04 -1.92 28.80
CA LEU A 85 16.08 -1.94 27.67
C LEU A 85 16.40 -3.05 26.67
N GLY A 86 17.68 -3.43 26.56
CA GLY A 86 18.13 -4.51 25.67
C GLY A 86 17.52 -5.87 26.01
N ARG A 87 17.10 -6.09 27.28
CA ARG A 87 16.42 -7.33 27.69
C ARG A 87 15.04 -7.51 27.10
N PHE A 88 14.38 -6.40 26.72
CA PHE A 88 13.06 -6.41 26.10
C PHE A 88 13.13 -6.72 24.61
N ILE A 89 14.28 -6.52 23.95
CA ILE A 89 14.45 -6.82 22.53
C ILE A 89 14.47 -8.33 22.30
N LYS A 90 13.37 -8.86 21.75
CA LYS A 90 13.22 -10.28 21.37
C LYS A 90 13.38 -10.48 19.88
N LYS A 91 12.86 -9.55 19.07
CA LYS A 91 12.90 -9.61 17.62
C LYS A 91 13.59 -8.38 17.05
N LEU A 92 14.54 -8.59 16.13
CA LEU A 92 15.28 -7.51 15.49
C LEU A 92 15.28 -7.72 13.97
N ARG A 93 14.74 -6.76 13.24
CA ARG A 93 14.74 -6.71 11.78
C ARG A 93 15.67 -5.59 11.31
N VAL A 94 16.66 -5.94 10.49
CA VAL A 94 17.67 -5.01 9.98
C VAL A 94 17.57 -4.95 8.45
N GLU A 95 17.12 -3.82 7.94
CA GLU A 95 16.95 -3.53 6.51
C GLU A 95 18.08 -2.61 6.00
N GLY A 96 19.34 -2.99 6.23
CA GLY A 96 20.53 -2.30 5.71
C GLY A 96 21.80 -2.52 6.54
N GLY A 97 22.93 -2.01 6.06
CA GLY A 97 24.22 -1.95 6.76
C GLY A 97 24.42 -0.63 7.50
N PHE A 98 24.20 -0.63 8.82
CA PHE A 98 24.23 0.59 9.64
C PHE A 98 25.54 0.80 10.43
N GLY A 99 26.65 0.30 9.89
CA GLY A 99 28.00 0.49 10.42
C GLY A 99 28.20 -0.03 11.84
N SER A 100 29.10 0.60 12.58
CA SER A 100 29.50 0.20 13.93
C SER A 100 28.35 0.20 14.96
N TRP A 101 27.28 0.98 14.73
CA TRP A 101 26.11 1.03 15.61
C TRP A 101 25.45 -0.33 15.79
N MET A 102 25.46 -1.16 14.75
CA MET A 102 24.90 -2.52 14.83
C MET A 102 25.64 -3.41 15.81
N LYS A 103 26.95 -3.19 16.02
CA LYS A 103 27.70 -3.93 17.05
C LYS A 103 27.13 -3.63 18.42
N THR A 104 26.96 -2.35 18.75
CA THR A 104 26.42 -1.89 20.03
C THR A 104 25.00 -2.41 20.26
N VAL A 105 24.13 -2.36 19.24
CA VAL A 105 22.76 -2.88 19.34
C VAL A 105 22.78 -4.38 19.64
N LEU A 106 23.57 -5.17 18.90
CA LEU A 106 23.64 -6.63 19.07
C LEU A 106 24.29 -7.03 20.40
N GLU A 107 25.32 -6.31 20.85
CA GLU A 107 25.99 -6.55 22.14
C GLU A 107 25.08 -6.33 23.36
N ASN A 108 24.13 -5.39 23.25
CA ASN A 108 23.15 -5.10 24.29
C ASN A 108 21.85 -5.92 24.16
N SER A 109 21.64 -6.65 23.05
CA SER A 109 20.40 -7.42 22.78
C SER A 109 20.60 -8.92 23.01
N LYS A 110 21.14 -9.31 24.17
CA LYS A 110 21.52 -10.72 24.47
C LYS A 110 20.34 -11.71 24.49
N HIS A 111 19.11 -11.20 24.67
CA HIS A 111 17.89 -12.00 24.70
C HIS A 111 17.18 -12.12 23.35
N LEU A 112 17.86 -11.72 22.27
CA LEU A 112 17.32 -11.80 20.92
C LEU A 112 16.99 -13.25 20.53
N THR A 113 15.72 -13.52 20.26
CA THR A 113 15.21 -14.82 19.80
C THR A 113 15.10 -14.85 18.28
N ASP A 114 14.84 -13.72 17.64
CA ASP A 114 14.56 -13.66 16.21
C ASP A 114 15.38 -12.55 15.56
N ILE A 115 16.11 -12.90 14.50
CA ILE A 115 16.83 -11.92 13.72
C ILE A 115 16.43 -12.03 12.24
N TRP A 116 16.02 -10.90 11.66
CA TRP A 116 15.71 -10.75 10.24
C TRP A 116 16.73 -9.83 9.60
N LEU A 117 17.38 -10.26 8.51
CA LEU A 117 18.47 -9.54 7.88
C LEU A 117 18.30 -9.51 6.36
N ILE A 118 18.50 -8.33 5.77
CA ILE A 118 18.68 -8.18 4.32
C ILE A 118 20.18 -8.30 3.99
N ILE A 119 20.53 -9.24 3.11
CA ILE A 119 21.94 -9.48 2.74
C ILE A 119 22.27 -8.92 1.35
N CYS A 120 21.26 -8.80 0.51
CA CYS A 120 21.36 -8.64 -0.94
C CYS A 120 21.17 -7.20 -1.46
N CYS A 121 20.68 -6.29 -0.61
CA CYS A 121 20.46 -4.89 -0.97
C CYS A 121 21.51 -3.96 -0.32
N LEU A 122 22.59 -4.54 0.20
CA LEU A 122 23.72 -3.79 0.71
C LEU A 122 24.49 -3.27 -0.51
N GLU A 123 24.19 -2.04 -0.93
CA GLU A 123 24.98 -1.36 -1.96
C GLU A 123 26.44 -1.21 -1.49
N ASP A 124 27.37 -0.99 -2.42
CA ASP A 124 28.81 -0.78 -2.11
C ASP A 124 29.08 0.34 -1.08
N CYS A 125 28.10 1.19 -0.81
CA CYS A 125 28.20 2.30 0.13
C CYS A 125 27.78 1.96 1.57
N GLU A 126 27.16 0.80 1.83
CA GLU A 126 26.72 0.44 3.17
C GLU A 126 27.85 -0.21 4.00
N ASP A 127 28.04 0.27 5.23
CA ASP A 127 29.01 -0.29 6.16
C ASP A 127 28.40 -1.45 6.95
N VAL A 128 28.89 -2.66 6.71
CA VAL A 128 28.44 -3.88 7.41
C VAL A 128 29.35 -4.25 8.59
N SER A 129 30.35 -3.43 8.92
CA SER A 129 31.36 -3.73 9.94
C SER A 129 30.75 -4.08 11.31
N GLY A 130 29.73 -3.35 11.75
CA GLY A 130 29.08 -3.63 13.02
C GLY A 130 28.23 -4.90 13.02
N LEU A 131 27.62 -5.29 11.89
CA LEU A 131 26.97 -6.59 11.76
C LEU A 131 28.03 -7.71 11.88
N ARG A 132 29.13 -7.59 11.14
CA ARG A 132 30.24 -8.57 11.17
C ARG A 132 30.76 -8.81 12.58
N CYS A 133 30.99 -7.74 13.34
CA CYS A 133 31.46 -7.84 14.72
C CYS A 133 30.35 -8.21 15.72
N GLY A 134 29.11 -7.84 15.43
CA GLY A 134 27.97 -7.93 16.34
C GLY A 134 27.32 -9.32 16.40
N LEU A 135 27.29 -10.06 15.29
CA LEU A 135 26.58 -11.33 15.18
C LEU A 135 27.05 -12.41 16.19
N ARG A 136 28.30 -12.32 16.67
CA ARG A 136 28.85 -13.23 17.69
C ARG A 136 28.28 -13.03 19.09
N TYR A 137 27.62 -11.91 19.37
CA TYR A 137 27.07 -11.59 20.69
C TYR A 137 25.65 -12.12 20.90
N ILE A 138 25.00 -12.61 19.84
CA ILE A 138 23.64 -13.14 19.88
C ILE A 138 23.64 -14.66 19.68
N ASN A 139 22.54 -15.30 20.09
CA ASN A 139 22.30 -16.72 19.90
C ASN A 139 20.80 -16.93 19.62
N PRO A 140 20.32 -16.53 18.42
CA PRO A 140 18.91 -16.51 18.09
C PRO A 140 18.34 -17.91 17.96
N VAL A 141 17.02 -18.01 18.14
CA VAL A 141 16.22 -19.21 17.87
C VAL A 141 15.80 -19.27 16.41
N ARG A 142 15.51 -18.11 15.82
CA ARG A 142 15.08 -17.96 14.43
C ARG A 142 15.96 -16.97 13.67
N LEU A 143 16.44 -17.40 12.52
CA LEU A 143 17.16 -16.56 11.55
C LEU A 143 16.32 -16.44 10.28
N ILE A 144 16.08 -15.20 9.84
CA ILE A 144 15.36 -14.89 8.62
C ILE A 144 16.28 -14.09 7.70
N LEU A 145 16.64 -14.66 6.55
CA LEU A 145 17.51 -14.03 5.57
C LEU A 145 16.72 -13.67 4.32
N PHE A 146 16.71 -12.39 3.99
CA PHE A 146 16.14 -11.91 2.74
C PHE A 146 17.25 -11.70 1.70
N HIS A 147 17.22 -12.51 0.65
CA HIS A 147 18.17 -12.51 -0.45
C HIS A 147 17.46 -12.25 -1.80
N CYS A 148 17.31 -10.98 -2.14
CA CYS A 148 17.00 -10.47 -3.46
C CYS A 148 18.21 -10.55 -4.39
N SER A 149 18.36 -11.69 -5.07
CA SER A 149 19.32 -11.85 -6.17
C SER A 149 18.86 -10.99 -7.35
N ARG A 150 19.29 -9.73 -7.39
CA ARG A 150 19.34 -9.01 -8.66
C ARG A 150 20.58 -9.46 -9.40
N ALA A 151 20.46 -9.61 -10.71
CA ALA A 151 21.55 -9.90 -11.63
C ALA A 151 22.57 -8.75 -11.75
N TYR A 152 22.85 -8.00 -10.67
CA TYR A 152 23.92 -7.03 -10.64
C TYR A 152 25.25 -7.77 -10.60
N HIS A 153 26.11 -7.38 -11.54
CA HIS A 153 27.36 -8.03 -11.87
C HIS A 153 28.44 -7.79 -10.80
N GLY A 154 28.47 -8.61 -9.74
CA GLY A 154 29.64 -8.76 -8.88
C GLY A 154 29.29 -9.02 -7.41
N ASP A 155 29.79 -10.12 -6.87
CA ASP A 155 29.88 -10.29 -5.42
C ASP A 155 30.74 -9.15 -4.86
N THR A 156 30.12 -8.18 -4.18
CA THR A 156 30.86 -7.08 -3.57
C THR A 156 31.72 -7.65 -2.44
N ALA A 157 32.92 -7.11 -2.23
CA ALA A 157 33.79 -7.56 -1.13
C ALA A 157 33.08 -7.47 0.23
N THR A 158 32.17 -6.51 0.38
CA THR A 158 31.27 -6.32 1.52
C THR A 158 30.35 -7.53 1.75
N HIS A 159 29.70 -8.03 0.68
CA HIS A 159 28.84 -9.20 0.74
C HIS A 159 29.61 -10.43 1.20
N VAL A 160 30.72 -10.76 0.53
CA VAL A 160 31.60 -11.89 0.88
C VAL A 160 32.06 -11.82 2.34
N SER A 161 32.46 -10.63 2.78
CA SER A 161 32.94 -10.43 4.15
C SER A 161 31.85 -10.60 5.21
N LEU A 162 30.63 -10.17 4.91
CA LEU A 162 29.47 -10.38 5.77
C LEU A 162 29.11 -11.88 5.84
N LEU A 163 29.07 -12.57 4.70
CA LEU A 163 28.83 -14.03 4.64
C LEU A 163 29.86 -14.80 5.47
N GLY A 164 31.14 -14.45 5.37
CA GLY A 164 32.20 -15.04 6.19
C GLY A 164 31.99 -14.81 7.69
N SER A 165 31.44 -13.65 8.08
CA SER A 165 31.13 -13.35 9.48
C SER A 165 29.91 -14.12 9.98
N PHE A 166 28.89 -14.31 9.13
CA PHE A 166 27.77 -15.20 9.39
C PHE A 166 28.22 -16.64 9.61
N LYS A 167 29.11 -17.15 8.74
CA LYS A 167 29.69 -18.48 8.86
C LYS A 167 30.29 -18.70 10.25
N THR A 168 31.07 -17.74 10.75
CA THR A 168 31.67 -17.81 12.09
C THR A 168 30.61 -17.71 13.19
N ALA A 169 29.60 -16.84 13.06
CA ALA A 169 28.55 -16.68 14.05
C ALA A 169 27.65 -17.94 14.16
N LEU A 170 27.28 -18.55 13.03
CA LEU A 170 26.44 -19.75 12.97
C LEU A 170 27.02 -20.91 13.80
N LYS A 171 28.34 -21.08 13.82
CA LYS A 171 29.02 -22.08 14.66
C LYS A 171 28.76 -21.89 16.16
N GLY A 172 28.54 -20.65 16.59
CA GLY A 172 28.23 -20.29 17.97
C GLY A 172 26.75 -20.35 18.32
N TRP A 173 25.84 -20.41 17.33
CA TRP A 173 24.41 -20.32 17.53
C TRP A 173 23.79 -21.67 17.89
N LYS A 174 23.99 -22.08 19.15
CA LYS A 174 23.48 -23.35 19.69
C LYS A 174 21.96 -23.42 19.83
N ARG A 175 21.25 -22.29 19.70
CA ARG A 175 19.79 -22.20 19.85
C ARG A 175 19.05 -22.11 18.52
N LEU A 176 19.75 -22.09 17.39
CA LEU A 176 19.12 -21.86 16.09
C LEU A 176 18.26 -23.07 15.67
N VAL A 177 16.96 -22.95 15.88
CA VAL A 177 15.98 -24.01 15.58
C VAL A 177 15.35 -23.82 14.21
N LEU A 178 15.19 -22.58 13.77
CA LEU A 178 14.45 -22.22 12.57
C LEU A 178 15.26 -21.29 11.68
N PHE A 179 15.48 -21.70 10.44
CA PHE A 179 16.10 -20.89 9.40
C PHE A 179 15.09 -20.59 8.29
N MET A 180 14.94 -19.33 7.92
CA MET A 180 14.07 -18.90 6.83
C MET A 180 14.89 -18.14 5.80
N ILE A 181 14.73 -18.46 4.51
CA ILE A 181 15.42 -17.75 3.42
C ILE A 181 14.43 -17.35 2.33
N GLY A 182 14.43 -16.06 1.98
CA GLY A 182 13.67 -15.54 0.84
C GLY A 182 14.60 -15.41 -0.36
N VAL A 183 14.31 -16.13 -1.42
CA VAL A 183 15.09 -16.08 -2.67
C VAL A 183 14.24 -15.38 -3.72
N PHE A 184 14.58 -14.11 -3.99
CA PHE A 184 13.98 -13.35 -5.09
C PHE A 184 14.91 -13.40 -6.28
N VAL A 185 14.55 -14.19 -7.31
CA VAL A 185 15.27 -14.20 -8.59
C VAL A 185 14.53 -13.23 -9.52
N VAL A 186 15.11 -12.05 -9.71
CA VAL A 186 14.62 -11.12 -10.74
C VAL A 186 15.11 -11.63 -12.10
N LEU A 187 14.31 -12.44 -12.79
CA LEU A 187 14.55 -12.79 -14.20
C LEU A 187 14.19 -11.58 -15.07
N THR A 188 15.03 -10.54 -15.09
CA THR A 188 14.76 -9.33 -15.88
C THR A 188 15.10 -9.43 -17.37
N ASP A 189 15.53 -10.58 -17.90
CA ASP A 189 16.18 -10.54 -19.22
C ASP A 189 16.04 -11.76 -20.15
N MET A 190 15.08 -12.66 -19.96
CA MET A 190 14.88 -13.76 -20.92
C MET A 190 13.43 -13.89 -21.37
N LYS A 191 13.24 -13.80 -22.70
CA LYS A 191 11.96 -14.04 -23.38
C LYS A 191 11.35 -15.34 -22.84
N PHE A 192 10.17 -15.21 -22.23
CA PHE A 192 9.47 -16.28 -21.51
C PHE A 192 9.25 -17.56 -22.33
N GLN A 193 9.28 -17.45 -23.67
CA GLN A 193 9.10 -18.58 -24.59
C GLN A 193 10.39 -19.39 -24.86
N ASN A 194 11.59 -18.89 -24.57
CA ASN A 194 12.84 -19.60 -24.88
C ASN A 194 13.37 -20.46 -23.72
N ILE A 195 12.82 -20.33 -22.50
CA ILE A 195 13.31 -21.08 -21.32
C ILE A 195 12.69 -22.48 -21.23
N LEU A 196 11.53 -22.72 -21.85
CA LEU A 196 10.88 -24.04 -21.83
C LEU A 196 11.58 -25.05 -22.74
N THR A 197 12.50 -24.62 -23.60
CA THR A 197 13.20 -25.46 -24.59
C THR A 197 14.72 -25.46 -24.43
N LEU A 198 15.27 -24.72 -23.47
CA LEU A 198 16.71 -24.72 -23.22
C LEU A 198 17.09 -25.92 -22.35
N ASP A 199 17.86 -26.81 -22.96
CA ASP A 199 18.65 -27.84 -22.27
C ASP A 199 19.47 -27.18 -21.15
N HIS A 200 19.53 -27.85 -20.00
CA HIS A 200 20.09 -27.31 -18.75
C HIS A 200 21.58 -26.93 -18.89
N ASP A 201 22.24 -27.45 -19.93
CA ASP A 201 23.64 -27.25 -20.29
C ASP A 201 23.89 -26.00 -21.16
N ALA A 202 22.85 -25.38 -21.73
CA ALA A 202 22.98 -24.20 -22.60
C ALA A 202 23.10 -22.87 -21.84
N ILE A 203 22.89 -22.85 -20.52
CA ILE A 203 23.26 -21.72 -19.67
C ILE A 203 24.78 -21.76 -19.51
N LYS A 204 25.51 -21.10 -20.42
CA LYS A 204 26.96 -20.91 -20.29
C LYS A 204 27.29 -20.47 -18.85
N PRO A 205 28.26 -21.10 -18.17
CA PRO A 205 28.61 -20.78 -16.78
C PRO A 205 29.18 -19.37 -16.72
N HIS A 206 28.30 -18.39 -16.55
CA HIS A 206 28.67 -17.00 -16.31
C HIS A 206 29.30 -16.89 -14.92
N ARG A 207 30.65 -16.98 -14.90
CA ARG A 207 31.57 -16.87 -13.76
C ARG A 207 31.33 -17.91 -12.66
N GLN A 208 32.42 -18.51 -12.15
CA GLN A 208 32.43 -19.24 -10.88
C GLN A 208 31.77 -18.35 -9.82
N ARG A 209 30.49 -18.58 -9.54
CA ARG A 209 29.76 -17.90 -8.47
C ARG A 209 30.37 -18.32 -7.14
N SER A 210 30.47 -17.37 -6.22
CA SER A 210 31.12 -17.51 -4.91
C SER A 210 30.81 -18.84 -4.21
N THR A 211 31.88 -19.49 -3.76
CA THR A 211 31.89 -20.65 -2.86
C THR A 211 31.24 -20.35 -1.50
N ASP A 212 31.13 -19.08 -1.11
CA ASP A 212 30.79 -18.67 0.24
C ASP A 212 29.33 -18.97 0.61
N ASP A 213 28.40 -18.85 -0.36
CA ASP A 213 27.02 -19.26 -0.15
C ASP A 213 26.94 -20.76 0.16
N GLU A 214 27.71 -21.60 -0.54
CA GLU A 214 27.74 -23.04 -0.29
C GLU A 214 28.24 -23.34 1.11
N GLU A 215 29.24 -22.60 1.59
CA GLU A 215 29.75 -22.74 2.94
C GLU A 215 28.71 -22.39 4.02
N ILE A 216 27.81 -21.44 3.78
CA ILE A 216 26.70 -21.15 4.72
C ILE A 216 25.78 -22.35 4.81
N PHE A 217 25.40 -22.93 3.67
CA PHE A 217 24.60 -24.15 3.67
C PHE A 217 25.34 -25.28 4.38
N GLN A 218 26.64 -25.47 4.15
CA GLN A 218 27.45 -26.45 4.89
C GLN A 218 27.46 -26.20 6.41
N GLN A 219 27.56 -24.95 6.87
CA GLN A 219 27.47 -24.65 8.30
C GLN A 219 26.08 -24.95 8.86
N LEU A 220 25.02 -24.62 8.12
CA LEU A 220 23.65 -25.01 8.48
C LEU A 220 23.51 -26.54 8.51
N CYS A 221 24.23 -27.28 7.67
CA CYS A 221 24.24 -28.75 7.71
C CYS A 221 24.85 -29.31 9.00
N SER A 222 25.85 -28.62 9.54
CA SER A 222 26.54 -29.00 10.78
C SER A 222 25.83 -28.48 12.04
N ALA A 223 24.79 -27.66 11.91
CA ALA A 223 24.06 -27.10 13.04
C ALA A 223 23.12 -28.15 13.66
N SER A 224 23.52 -28.70 14.81
CA SER A 224 22.76 -29.75 15.53
C SER A 224 21.46 -29.25 16.18
N SER A 225 21.25 -27.93 16.26
CA SER A 225 20.02 -27.35 16.80
C SER A 225 18.97 -27.04 15.73
N LEU A 226 19.35 -27.10 14.45
CA LEU A 226 18.49 -26.69 13.34
C LEU A 226 17.46 -27.77 13.04
N HIS A 227 16.19 -27.49 13.30
CA HIS A 227 15.09 -28.44 13.12
C HIS A 227 14.25 -28.15 11.88
N SER A 228 14.15 -26.89 11.46
CA SER A 228 13.28 -26.49 10.36
C SER A 228 13.90 -25.43 9.48
N VAL A 229 13.74 -25.61 8.16
CA VAL A 229 14.12 -24.64 7.15
C VAL A 229 12.89 -24.23 6.35
N TYR A 230 12.67 -22.93 6.17
CA TYR A 230 11.58 -22.40 5.34
C TYR A 230 12.18 -21.62 4.18
N ILE A 231 11.76 -21.94 2.97
CA ILE A 231 12.26 -21.33 1.75
C ILE A 231 11.10 -20.59 1.10
N PHE A 232 11.19 -19.26 1.07
CA PHE A 232 10.21 -18.41 0.42
C PHE A 232 10.61 -18.24 -1.05
N LEU A 233 9.73 -18.70 -1.94
CA LEU A 233 9.99 -18.77 -3.37
C LEU A 233 9.19 -17.70 -4.10
N SER A 234 9.86 -16.64 -4.52
CA SER A 234 9.26 -15.58 -5.34
C SER A 234 9.79 -15.68 -6.77
N GLY A 235 8.98 -16.24 -7.69
CA GLY A 235 9.31 -16.40 -9.11
C GLY A 235 8.75 -17.70 -9.70
N LEU A 236 8.79 -17.87 -11.02
CA LEU A 236 8.17 -19.00 -11.73
C LEU A 236 9.08 -20.22 -11.94
N GLN A 237 10.35 -20.17 -11.53
CA GLN A 237 11.27 -21.32 -11.68
C GLN A 237 12.14 -21.54 -10.46
N VAL A 238 11.93 -22.69 -9.80
CA VAL A 238 12.89 -23.27 -8.86
C VAL A 238 13.83 -24.15 -9.67
N VAL A 239 14.94 -23.58 -10.11
CA VAL A 239 16.08 -24.44 -10.42
C VAL A 239 16.60 -24.92 -9.07
N MET A 240 16.60 -26.23 -8.84
CA MET A 240 17.25 -26.85 -7.66
C MET A 240 18.67 -26.30 -7.57
N SER A 241 18.90 -25.36 -6.65
CA SER A 241 20.25 -25.00 -6.29
C SER A 241 20.86 -26.25 -5.65
N PRO A 242 22.02 -26.76 -6.13
CA PRO A 242 22.72 -27.87 -5.48
C PRO A 242 22.93 -27.66 -3.97
N ARG A 243 22.90 -26.40 -3.52
CA ARG A 243 23.01 -25.98 -2.13
C ARG A 243 21.85 -26.47 -1.25
N LEU A 244 20.63 -26.61 -1.79
CA LEU A 244 19.50 -27.16 -1.02
C LEU A 244 19.68 -28.65 -0.72
N ILE A 245 20.37 -29.39 -1.60
CA ILE A 245 20.69 -30.80 -1.39
C ILE A 245 21.62 -30.97 -0.18
N LEU A 246 22.51 -29.99 0.06
CA LEU A 246 23.40 -30.04 1.23
C LEU A 246 22.60 -30.11 2.52
N LEU A 247 21.48 -29.38 2.64
CA LEU A 247 20.64 -29.39 3.86
C LEU A 247 20.13 -30.78 4.23
N GLY A 248 19.94 -31.67 3.25
CA GLY A 248 19.56 -33.06 3.51
C GLY A 248 20.60 -33.87 4.28
N ARG A 249 21.84 -33.37 4.40
CA ARG A 249 22.89 -33.98 5.21
C ARG A 249 22.80 -33.63 6.70
N ASN A 250 21.93 -32.68 7.09
CA ASN A 250 21.75 -32.34 8.50
C ASN A 250 20.85 -33.39 9.18
N GLN A 251 21.42 -34.17 10.08
CA GLN A 251 20.69 -35.21 10.83
C GLN A 251 19.67 -34.67 11.83
N SER A 252 19.79 -33.40 12.23
CA SER A 252 18.86 -32.73 13.17
C SER A 252 17.69 -32.06 12.46
N LEU A 253 17.82 -31.84 11.14
CA LEU A 253 16.79 -31.21 10.34
C LEU A 253 15.61 -32.17 10.21
N ARG A 254 14.44 -31.71 10.64
CA ARG A 254 13.20 -32.50 10.61
C ARG A 254 12.30 -32.13 9.45
N ARG A 255 12.42 -30.89 8.95
CA ARG A 255 11.48 -30.36 7.97
C ARG A 255 12.08 -29.25 7.12
N ILE A 256 11.77 -29.28 5.83
CA ILE A 256 11.99 -28.18 4.88
C ILE A 256 10.62 -27.80 4.29
N ARG A 257 10.19 -26.56 4.52
CA ARG A 257 8.92 -26.03 4.01
C ARG A 257 9.14 -24.99 2.92
N PHE A 258 8.29 -25.02 1.90
CA PHE A 258 8.26 -23.99 0.87
C PHE A 258 7.10 -23.05 1.12
N ILE A 259 7.39 -21.77 1.38
CA ILE A 259 6.36 -20.76 1.57
C ILE A 259 6.05 -20.13 0.22
N ARG A 260 4.77 -20.18 -0.16
CA ARG A 260 4.25 -19.54 -1.37
C ARG A 260 3.89 -18.07 -1.11
N PRO A 261 4.34 -17.12 -1.95
CA PRO A 261 3.84 -15.75 -1.91
C PRO A 261 2.34 -15.73 -2.18
N SER A 262 1.59 -14.90 -1.45
CA SER A 262 0.15 -14.70 -1.59
C SER A 262 -0.28 -14.30 -3.01
N HIS A 263 0.60 -13.64 -3.78
CA HIS A 263 0.24 -13.00 -5.05
C HIS A 263 0.48 -13.85 -6.31
N HIS A 264 0.95 -15.10 -6.23
CA HIS A 264 1.30 -15.88 -7.43
C HIS A 264 0.43 -17.14 -7.56
N GLN A 265 -0.61 -17.06 -8.40
CA GLN A 265 -1.58 -18.14 -8.64
C GLN A 265 -1.03 -19.31 -9.49
N HIS A 266 0.10 -19.14 -10.18
CA HIS A 266 0.65 -20.15 -11.10
C HIS A 266 2.00 -20.72 -10.66
N PHE A 267 2.11 -21.19 -9.43
CA PHE A 267 3.31 -21.92 -9.01
C PHE A 267 3.13 -23.41 -9.28
N LEU A 268 3.63 -23.88 -10.42
CA LEU A 268 3.78 -25.32 -10.70
C LEU A 268 5.20 -25.70 -10.29
N LEU A 269 5.37 -26.26 -9.10
CA LEU A 269 6.56 -27.11 -8.90
C LEU A 269 6.39 -28.29 -9.84
N THR A 270 7.34 -28.44 -10.75
CA THR A 270 7.31 -29.51 -11.72
C THR A 270 7.46 -30.85 -11.00
N ARG A 271 6.82 -31.90 -11.52
CA ARG A 271 7.03 -33.29 -11.08
C ARG A 271 8.52 -33.65 -11.03
N SER A 272 9.35 -33.01 -11.85
CA SER A 272 10.81 -33.13 -11.83
C SER A 272 11.49 -32.58 -10.57
N PHE A 273 10.89 -31.63 -9.86
CA PHE A 273 11.40 -31.14 -8.57
C PHE A 273 11.31 -32.20 -7.49
N TYR A 274 10.12 -32.80 -7.32
CA TYR A 274 9.90 -33.90 -6.38
C TYR A 274 10.72 -35.14 -6.74
N ALA A 275 10.81 -35.49 -8.02
CA ALA A 275 11.64 -36.62 -8.47
C ALA A 275 13.13 -36.45 -8.11
N LYS A 276 13.66 -35.22 -8.17
CA LYS A 276 15.05 -34.93 -7.74
C LYS A 276 15.24 -35.01 -6.23
N ILE A 277 14.26 -34.55 -5.45
CA ILE A 277 14.26 -34.69 -3.98
C ILE A 277 14.24 -36.17 -3.58
N GLU A 278 13.38 -36.94 -4.24
CA GLU A 278 13.23 -38.38 -4.03
C GLU A 278 14.48 -39.16 -4.39
N ALA A 279 15.08 -38.86 -5.55
CA ALA A 279 16.36 -39.45 -5.96
C ALA A 279 17.52 -39.17 -4.98
N GLN A 280 17.40 -38.15 -4.12
CA GLN A 280 18.39 -37.79 -3.10
C GLN A 280 18.02 -38.30 -1.70
N GLY A 281 16.94 -39.08 -1.55
CA GLY A 281 16.52 -39.64 -0.26
C GLY A 281 15.96 -38.62 0.74
N MET A 282 15.63 -37.40 0.29
CA MET A 282 15.18 -36.32 1.17
C MET A 282 13.66 -36.33 1.43
N ASN A 283 12.92 -37.34 0.97
CA ASN A 283 11.46 -37.41 1.08
C ASN A 283 10.93 -37.20 2.50
N HIS A 284 11.66 -37.67 3.52
CA HIS A 284 11.27 -37.51 4.92
C HIS A 284 11.31 -36.04 5.42
N LEU A 285 12.01 -35.15 4.71
CA LEU A 285 12.11 -33.73 5.05
C LEU A 285 11.02 -32.87 4.38
N PHE A 286 10.31 -33.43 3.39
CA PHE A 286 9.33 -32.70 2.60
C PHE A 286 7.97 -33.38 2.69
N ASP A 287 6.98 -32.68 3.23
CA ASP A 287 5.60 -33.10 3.10
C ASP A 287 4.99 -32.49 1.82
N PRO A 288 4.42 -33.28 0.89
CA PRO A 288 3.70 -32.75 -0.26
C PRO A 288 2.56 -31.80 0.11
N GLU A 289 1.99 -31.92 1.32
CA GLU A 289 0.95 -31.03 1.84
C GLU A 289 1.51 -29.78 2.56
N ASP A 290 2.84 -29.68 2.80
CA ASP A 290 3.49 -28.59 3.55
C ASP A 290 3.54 -27.23 2.82
N PHE A 291 2.73 -27.01 1.79
CA PHE A 291 2.49 -25.67 1.23
C PHE A 291 1.62 -24.84 2.15
N VAL A 292 2.22 -24.43 3.26
CA VAL A 292 1.60 -23.54 4.21
C VAL A 292 1.51 -22.16 3.58
N GLN A 293 0.28 -21.67 3.43
CA GLN A 293 0.07 -20.24 3.28
C GLN A 293 0.69 -19.55 4.49
N ALA A 294 1.56 -18.55 4.28
CA ALA A 294 2.36 -17.86 5.33
C ALA A 294 1.61 -17.47 6.63
N THR A 295 0.28 -17.50 6.63
CA THR A 295 -0.63 -17.17 7.72
C THR A 295 -1.02 -18.32 8.67
N GLU A 296 -0.73 -19.60 8.42
CA GLU A 296 -1.22 -20.70 9.29
C GLU A 296 -0.37 -20.94 10.56
N LEU A 297 0.60 -20.09 10.86
CA LEU A 297 1.49 -20.19 12.03
C LEU A 297 0.92 -19.60 13.36
N HIS A 298 -0.39 -19.37 13.47
CA HIS A 298 -0.97 -18.59 14.57
C HIS A 298 -1.90 -19.44 15.47
N SER A 299 -1.49 -19.75 16.70
CA SER A 299 -2.38 -20.25 17.75
C SER A 299 -2.21 -19.53 19.09
N GLY A 300 -3.33 -18.96 19.57
CA GLY A 300 -3.71 -18.76 20.97
C GLY A 300 -2.86 -17.85 21.87
N ASN A 301 -3.32 -16.62 22.11
CA ASN A 301 -2.88 -15.83 23.28
C ASN A 301 -3.87 -16.09 24.45
N PRO A 302 -3.47 -16.77 25.54
CA PRO A 302 -4.40 -17.23 26.60
C PRO A 302 -4.68 -16.19 27.71
N MET A 303 -4.32 -14.91 27.55
CA MET A 303 -4.22 -13.96 28.67
C MET A 303 -5.41 -12.99 28.87
N PHE A 304 -6.54 -13.14 28.17
CA PHE A 304 -7.63 -12.16 28.28
C PHE A 304 -8.45 -12.31 29.59
N VAL A 305 -8.45 -11.28 30.45
CA VAL A 305 -9.32 -11.17 31.63
C VAL A 305 -10.18 -9.91 31.51
N TYR A 306 -11.51 -10.08 31.52
CA TYR A 306 -12.49 -9.00 31.36
C TYR A 306 -12.58 -8.14 32.64
N PRO A 307 -12.42 -6.80 32.57
CA PRO A 307 -12.51 -5.97 33.77
C PRO A 307 -13.96 -5.88 34.29
N THR A 308 -14.15 -6.29 35.55
CA THR A 308 -15.44 -6.35 36.28
C THR A 308 -16.14 -5.00 36.50
N ARG A 309 -15.48 -3.87 36.23
CA ARG A 309 -16.12 -2.52 36.31
C ARG A 309 -16.91 -2.14 35.06
N LEU A 310 -16.62 -2.74 33.91
CA LEU A 310 -17.40 -2.48 32.68
C LEU A 310 -18.80 -3.11 32.76
N SER A 311 -18.95 -4.20 33.53
CA SER A 311 -20.25 -4.88 33.69
C SER A 311 -21.29 -4.11 34.50
N SER A 312 -20.92 -3.03 35.21
CA SER A 312 -21.87 -2.25 36.01
C SER A 312 -22.58 -1.13 35.24
N ASP A 313 -22.12 -0.77 34.03
CA ASP A 313 -22.76 0.25 33.17
C ASP A 313 -22.86 -0.26 31.72
N PRO A 314 -23.94 -0.96 31.36
CA PRO A 314 -24.10 -1.55 30.04
C PRO A 314 -24.13 -0.53 28.89
N ILE A 315 -24.56 0.72 29.15
CA ILE A 315 -24.67 1.77 28.14
C ILE A 315 -23.27 2.31 27.80
N LEU A 316 -22.48 2.64 28.82
CA LEU A 316 -21.09 3.06 28.62
C LEU A 316 -20.27 1.95 27.98
N GLU A 317 -20.47 0.71 28.43
CA GLU A 317 -19.81 -0.47 27.88
C GLU A 317 -20.18 -0.68 26.40
N ASP A 318 -21.46 -0.56 26.04
CA ASP A 318 -21.91 -0.59 24.64
C ASP A 318 -21.28 0.54 23.82
N ALA A 319 -21.25 1.77 24.33
CA ALA A 319 -20.67 2.91 23.63
C ALA A 319 -19.15 2.75 23.40
N ILE A 320 -18.41 2.21 24.37
CA ILE A 320 -16.99 1.91 24.23
C ILE A 320 -16.79 0.84 23.15
N TRP A 321 -17.52 -0.28 23.22
CA TRP A 321 -17.37 -1.35 22.24
C TRP A 321 -17.85 -0.96 20.86
N ASP A 322 -18.93 -0.19 20.75
CA ASP A 322 -19.39 0.38 19.49
C ASP A 322 -18.29 1.24 18.85
N ARG A 323 -17.60 2.07 19.64
CA ARG A 323 -16.47 2.87 19.14
C ARG A 323 -15.27 2.03 18.72
N VAL A 324 -14.92 0.99 19.49
CA VAL A 324 -13.84 0.05 19.15
C VAL A 324 -14.17 -0.70 17.85
N LEU A 325 -15.41 -1.20 17.72
CA LEU A 325 -15.89 -1.89 16.53
C LEU A 325 -15.95 -0.94 15.34
N TYR A 326 -16.42 0.29 15.53
CA TYR A 326 -16.35 1.33 14.50
C TYR A 326 -14.91 1.48 13.99
N PHE A 327 -13.91 1.60 14.86
CA PHE A 327 -12.52 1.68 14.41
C PHE A 327 -12.07 0.39 13.69
N LEU A 328 -12.47 -0.79 14.17
CA LEU A 328 -12.16 -2.06 13.54
C LEU A 328 -12.74 -2.18 12.11
N TYR A 329 -13.96 -1.70 11.89
CA TYR A 329 -14.67 -1.79 10.60
C TYR A 329 -14.40 -0.58 9.68
N ASP A 330 -14.12 0.61 10.22
CA ASP A 330 -14.02 1.88 9.48
C ASP A 330 -12.56 2.29 9.14
N MET A 331 -11.59 2.05 10.03
CA MET A 331 -10.19 2.49 9.82
C MET A 331 -9.35 1.56 8.97
N LEU A 332 -9.77 0.31 8.78
CA LEU A 332 -9.12 -0.56 7.81
C LEU A 332 -9.68 -0.17 6.44
N PRO A 333 -8.87 0.42 5.53
CA PRO A 333 -9.39 0.90 4.25
C PRO A 333 -10.06 -0.28 3.55
N PHE A 334 -11.39 -0.26 3.48
CA PHE A 334 -12.18 -1.38 2.96
C PHE A 334 -11.75 -1.74 1.52
N ALA A 335 -11.28 -0.74 0.76
CA ALA A 335 -10.66 -0.91 -0.56
C ALA A 335 -9.34 -1.70 -0.53
N ALA A 336 -8.45 -1.46 0.44
CA ALA A 336 -7.20 -2.21 0.63
C ALA A 336 -7.40 -3.56 1.35
N ALA A 337 -8.55 -3.73 2.03
CA ALA A 337 -8.89 -4.97 2.72
C ALA A 337 -9.44 -6.07 1.79
N LEU A 338 -9.95 -5.72 0.61
CA LEU A 338 -10.62 -6.69 -0.27
C LEU A 338 -9.84 -7.04 -1.55
N SER A 339 -8.72 -6.38 -1.86
CA SER A 339 -7.80 -6.86 -2.91
C SER A 339 -7.20 -8.25 -2.59
N GLU A 340 -7.33 -8.71 -1.33
CA GLU A 340 -7.01 -10.07 -0.90
C GLU A 340 -8.26 -10.80 -0.36
N PRO A 341 -8.98 -11.58 -1.20
CA PRO A 341 -10.32 -12.08 -0.88
C PRO A 341 -10.41 -13.03 0.32
N ARG A 342 -9.33 -13.73 0.70
CA ARG A 342 -9.46 -14.90 1.59
C ARG A 342 -9.02 -14.68 3.05
N ARG A 343 -8.16 -13.70 3.33
CA ARG A 343 -7.52 -13.56 4.66
C ARG A 343 -8.21 -12.54 5.56
N LYS A 344 -8.76 -11.47 4.99
CA LYS A 344 -9.31 -10.35 5.76
C LYS A 344 -10.80 -10.51 6.05
N GLU A 345 -11.56 -11.28 5.26
CA GLU A 345 -12.98 -11.57 5.51
C GLU A 345 -13.21 -12.24 6.88
N LYS A 346 -12.32 -13.16 7.31
CA LYS A 346 -12.44 -13.80 8.64
C LYS A 346 -12.27 -12.81 9.80
N ARG A 347 -11.41 -11.79 9.65
CA ARG A 347 -11.15 -10.82 10.73
C ARG A 347 -12.40 -9.99 11.07
N TYR A 348 -13.23 -9.69 10.08
CA TYR A 348 -14.46 -8.92 10.26
C TYR A 348 -15.63 -9.74 10.82
N LEU A 349 -15.59 -11.07 10.68
CA LEU A 349 -16.61 -11.96 11.22
C LEU A 349 -16.31 -12.37 12.66
N ASN A 350 -15.04 -12.40 13.06
CA ASN A 350 -14.64 -12.83 14.41
C ASN A 350 -15.38 -12.08 15.54
N PRO A 351 -15.56 -10.75 15.51
CA PRO A 351 -16.34 -10.04 16.54
C PRO A 351 -17.76 -10.61 16.70
N LEU A 352 -18.45 -10.91 15.59
CA LEU A 352 -19.82 -11.44 15.62
C LEU A 352 -19.90 -12.80 16.33
N LEU A 353 -18.81 -13.57 16.30
CA LEU A 353 -18.73 -14.92 16.86
C LEU A 353 -18.33 -14.94 18.33
N VAL A 354 -17.93 -13.79 18.92
CA VAL A 354 -17.49 -13.72 20.33
C VAL A 354 -18.66 -13.98 21.27
N CYS A 355 -19.72 -13.17 21.19
CA CYS A 355 -20.93 -13.30 22.01
C CYS A 355 -22.11 -12.50 21.42
N LYS A 356 -23.31 -12.67 21.98
CA LYS A 356 -24.52 -11.96 21.53
C LYS A 356 -24.40 -10.43 21.56
N LYS A 357 -23.67 -9.86 22.53
CA LYS A 357 -23.44 -8.41 22.63
C LYS A 357 -22.60 -7.93 21.46
N PHE A 358 -21.46 -8.58 21.19
CA PHE A 358 -20.62 -8.23 20.05
C PHE A 358 -21.34 -8.49 18.73
N ALA A 359 -22.14 -9.55 18.61
CA ALA A 359 -22.99 -9.76 17.44
C ALA A 359 -23.93 -8.57 17.20
N ARG A 360 -24.67 -8.14 18.22
CA ARG A 360 -25.57 -6.99 18.15
C ARG A 360 -24.85 -5.69 17.78
N LEU A 361 -23.71 -5.40 18.41
CA LEU A 361 -22.96 -4.16 18.18
C LEU A 361 -22.20 -4.17 16.84
N SER A 362 -21.73 -5.34 16.37
CA SER A 362 -20.94 -5.45 15.14
C SER A 362 -21.80 -5.46 13.88
N LEU A 363 -23.04 -5.95 13.97
CA LEU A 363 -23.94 -6.08 12.81
C LEU A 363 -24.16 -4.75 12.06
N PRO A 364 -24.49 -3.61 12.72
CA PRO A 364 -24.62 -2.33 12.04
C PRO A 364 -23.35 -1.93 11.28
N HIS A 365 -22.17 -2.09 11.88
CA HIS A 365 -20.90 -1.75 11.26
C HIS A 365 -20.55 -2.66 10.09
N LEU A 366 -20.77 -3.97 10.22
CA LEU A 366 -20.53 -4.95 9.16
C LEU A 366 -21.41 -4.68 7.93
N PHE A 367 -22.69 -4.39 8.13
CA PHE A 367 -23.65 -4.14 7.06
C PHE A 367 -23.63 -2.70 6.55
N SER A 368 -22.95 -1.77 7.21
CA SER A 368 -22.94 -0.35 6.82
C SER A 368 -22.41 -0.11 5.41
N ARG A 369 -21.40 -0.88 4.99
CA ARG A 369 -20.67 -0.68 3.73
C ARG A 369 -20.43 -1.96 2.93
N PRO A 370 -21.45 -2.69 2.47
CA PRO A 370 -21.23 -3.93 1.73
C PRO A 370 -20.54 -3.65 0.38
N SER A 371 -19.61 -4.53 -0.01
CA SER A 371 -19.00 -4.50 -1.35
C SER A 371 -19.14 -5.86 -2.03
N LEU A 372 -19.89 -5.91 -3.13
CA LEU A 372 -20.20 -7.15 -3.84
C LEU A 372 -19.50 -7.18 -5.20
N ARG A 373 -18.52 -8.06 -5.35
CA ARG A 373 -17.65 -8.13 -6.55
C ARG A 373 -18.16 -9.03 -7.67
N SER A 374 -19.15 -9.87 -7.37
CA SER A 374 -19.65 -10.85 -8.33
C SER A 374 -21.16 -11.00 -8.26
N LYS A 375 -21.76 -11.44 -9.37
CA LYS A 375 -23.18 -11.77 -9.45
C LYS A 375 -23.60 -12.80 -8.39
N SER A 376 -22.74 -13.78 -8.09
CA SER A 376 -23.00 -14.80 -7.07
C SER A 376 -23.09 -14.19 -5.67
N MET A 377 -22.15 -13.31 -5.31
CA MET A 377 -22.18 -12.59 -4.04
C MET A 377 -23.44 -11.71 -3.93
N THR A 378 -23.84 -11.04 -5.01
CA THR A 378 -25.10 -10.27 -5.04
C THR A 378 -26.32 -11.13 -4.79
N ALA A 379 -26.40 -12.32 -5.39
CA ALA A 379 -27.50 -13.24 -5.17
C ALA A 379 -27.54 -13.77 -3.73
N GLN A 380 -26.38 -14.16 -3.17
CA GLN A 380 -26.27 -14.62 -1.78
C GLN A 380 -26.62 -13.51 -0.78
N PHE A 381 -26.13 -12.28 -1.03
CA PHE A 381 -26.43 -11.13 -0.21
C PHE A 381 -27.93 -10.79 -0.22
N LEU A 382 -28.56 -10.82 -1.40
CA LEU A 382 -30.01 -10.66 -1.54
C LEU A 382 -30.79 -11.73 -0.79
N ALA A 383 -30.36 -12.99 -0.85
CA ALA A 383 -30.98 -14.07 -0.08
C ALA A 383 -30.81 -13.84 1.43
N GLY A 384 -29.62 -13.40 1.86
CA GLY A 384 -29.33 -13.05 3.26
C GLY A 384 -30.18 -11.90 3.79
N LEU A 385 -30.33 -10.82 3.01
CA LEU A 385 -31.22 -9.71 3.35
C LEU A 385 -32.69 -10.11 3.34
N ALA A 386 -33.09 -11.07 2.48
CA ALA A 386 -34.48 -11.53 2.43
C ALA A 386 -34.81 -12.35 3.69
N ALA A 387 -33.84 -13.13 4.18
CA ALA A 387 -33.96 -13.85 5.45
C ALA A 387 -33.88 -12.91 6.67
N HIS A 388 -33.16 -11.77 6.56
CA HIS A 388 -32.96 -10.81 7.65
C HIS A 388 -33.18 -9.36 7.18
N PRO A 389 -34.43 -8.93 6.96
CA PRO A 389 -34.71 -7.60 6.40
C PRO A 389 -34.19 -6.43 7.26
N SER A 390 -34.10 -6.61 8.58
CA SER A 390 -33.57 -5.60 9.50
C SER A 390 -32.12 -5.23 9.21
N CYS A 391 -31.32 -6.11 8.59
CA CYS A 391 -29.95 -5.78 8.19
C CYS A 391 -29.92 -4.69 7.12
N GLY A 392 -30.97 -4.60 6.30
CA GLY A 392 -31.10 -3.62 5.22
C GLY A 392 -31.05 -2.16 5.69
N GLN A 393 -31.59 -1.89 6.89
CA GLN A 393 -31.61 -0.53 7.47
C GLN A 393 -30.22 -0.01 7.85
N HIS A 394 -29.25 -0.89 8.00
CA HIS A 394 -27.88 -0.50 8.38
C HIS A 394 -27.05 -0.11 7.16
N ILE A 395 -27.46 -0.49 5.95
CA ILE A 395 -26.71 -0.22 4.72
C ILE A 395 -26.85 1.26 4.35
N VAL A 396 -25.74 1.99 4.44
CA VAL A 396 -25.64 3.42 4.13
C VAL A 396 -24.79 3.69 2.90
N ASP A 397 -23.70 2.92 2.73
CA ASP A 397 -22.87 2.95 1.52
C ASP A 397 -22.87 1.57 0.88
N PHE A 398 -22.98 1.48 -0.44
CA PHE A 398 -23.04 0.19 -1.13
C PHE A 398 -22.13 0.18 -2.35
N THR A 399 -21.31 -0.86 -2.50
CA THR A 399 -20.39 -1.01 -3.65
C THR A 399 -20.72 -2.27 -4.45
N LEU A 400 -20.81 -2.16 -5.77
CA LEU A 400 -21.25 -3.25 -6.65
C LEU A 400 -20.43 -3.31 -7.95
N SER A 401 -19.95 -4.50 -8.33
CA SER A 401 -19.27 -4.71 -9.63
C SER A 401 -20.24 -5.07 -10.76
N ASP A 402 -21.36 -5.73 -10.47
CA ASP A 402 -22.28 -6.24 -11.49
C ASP A 402 -23.76 -5.87 -11.19
N PRO A 403 -24.21 -4.68 -11.62
CA PRO A 403 -25.61 -4.26 -11.58
C PRO A 403 -26.44 -4.71 -12.79
N SER A 404 -25.90 -5.55 -13.69
CA SER A 404 -26.49 -5.78 -15.02
C SER A 404 -27.89 -6.42 -15.00
N HIS A 405 -28.30 -7.04 -13.90
CA HIS A 405 -29.60 -7.67 -13.77
C HIS A 405 -30.65 -6.73 -13.14
N ALA A 406 -31.40 -6.01 -13.98
CA ALA A 406 -32.34 -4.96 -13.55
C ALA A 406 -33.37 -5.39 -12.49
N PRO A 407 -34.05 -6.56 -12.59
CA PRO A 407 -35.02 -6.98 -11.56
C PRO A 407 -34.37 -7.18 -10.19
N SER A 408 -33.17 -7.75 -10.15
CA SER A 408 -32.41 -7.93 -8.92
C SER A 408 -31.96 -6.60 -8.35
N PHE A 409 -31.56 -5.65 -9.20
CA PHE A 409 -31.14 -4.32 -8.76
C PHE A 409 -32.28 -3.52 -8.12
N LYS A 410 -33.48 -3.51 -8.73
CA LYS A 410 -34.65 -2.87 -8.13
C LYS A 410 -35.03 -3.49 -6.78
N LYS A 411 -35.03 -4.83 -6.70
CA LYS A 411 -35.30 -5.55 -5.44
C LYS A 411 -34.26 -5.19 -4.38
N LEU A 412 -32.98 -5.17 -4.75
CA LEU A 412 -31.88 -4.79 -3.87
C LEU A 412 -32.09 -3.39 -3.27
N LEU A 413 -32.41 -2.41 -4.10
CA LEU A 413 -32.67 -1.03 -3.65
C LEU A 413 -33.83 -0.95 -2.66
N SER A 414 -34.92 -1.69 -2.88
CA SER A 414 -36.06 -1.68 -1.95
C SER A 414 -35.73 -2.23 -0.55
N MET A 415 -34.60 -2.91 -0.39
CA MET A 415 -34.15 -3.48 0.88
C MET A 415 -33.14 -2.59 1.61
N MET A 416 -32.80 -1.41 1.08
CA MET A 416 -31.76 -0.52 1.62
C MET A 416 -32.29 0.91 1.83
N PRO A 417 -33.30 1.11 2.70
CA PRO A 417 -34.02 2.38 2.81
C PRO A 417 -33.15 3.58 3.20
N ASN A 418 -32.00 3.31 3.84
CA ASN A 418 -31.06 4.33 4.31
C ASN A 418 -29.85 4.51 3.39
N LEU A 419 -29.94 4.07 2.13
CA LEU A 419 -28.85 4.19 1.17
C LEU A 419 -28.55 5.68 0.86
N ILE A 420 -27.30 6.06 1.13
CA ILE A 420 -26.76 7.41 0.98
C ILE A 420 -25.68 7.45 -0.11
N SER A 421 -24.87 6.39 -0.25
CA SER A 421 -23.86 6.28 -1.31
C SER A 421 -23.98 4.98 -2.09
N LEU A 422 -23.87 5.07 -3.41
CA LEU A 422 -23.79 3.91 -4.30
C LEU A 422 -22.55 4.02 -5.20
N LYS A 423 -21.71 2.98 -5.19
CA LYS A 423 -20.40 2.97 -5.87
C LYS A 423 -20.18 1.74 -6.76
N GLY A 424 -19.43 1.92 -7.83
CA GLY A 424 -18.87 0.83 -8.63
C GLY A 424 -17.52 0.40 -8.06
N HIS A 425 -17.20 -0.89 -8.16
CA HIS A 425 -15.99 -1.45 -7.55
C HIS A 425 -14.69 -1.04 -8.29
N ASP A 426 -14.74 -0.96 -9.62
CA ASP A 426 -13.59 -0.71 -10.48
C ASP A 426 -14.01 -0.25 -11.89
N SER A 427 -13.03 -0.06 -12.77
CA SER A 427 -13.23 0.22 -14.20
C SER A 427 -13.93 -0.92 -14.96
N GLY A 428 -13.97 -2.13 -14.39
CA GLY A 428 -14.67 -3.30 -14.91
C GLY A 428 -16.14 -3.40 -14.48
N CYS A 429 -16.66 -2.44 -13.70
CA CYS A 429 -18.05 -2.43 -13.27
C CYS A 429 -18.99 -2.45 -14.48
N LYS A 430 -19.91 -3.43 -14.52
CA LYS A 430 -20.91 -3.50 -15.59
C LYS A 430 -21.89 -2.35 -15.48
N SER A 431 -22.47 -1.94 -16.60
CA SER A 431 -23.43 -0.84 -16.60
C SER A 431 -24.73 -1.23 -15.89
N VAL A 432 -25.25 -0.32 -15.05
CA VAL A 432 -26.61 -0.39 -14.52
C VAL A 432 -27.58 -0.22 -15.68
N PRO A 433 -28.50 -1.15 -15.95
CA PRO A 433 -29.52 -0.95 -16.97
C PRO A 433 -30.30 0.34 -16.71
N PHE A 434 -30.58 1.12 -17.75
CA PHE A 434 -31.26 2.42 -17.57
C PHE A 434 -32.56 2.35 -16.74
N PRO A 435 -33.44 1.33 -16.90
CA PRO A 435 -34.61 1.17 -16.01
C PRO A 435 -34.26 0.97 -14.53
N GLY A 436 -33.14 0.28 -14.25
CA GLY A 436 -32.59 0.12 -12.90
C GLY A 436 -32.09 1.45 -12.34
N PHE A 437 -31.42 2.26 -13.16
CA PHE A 437 -31.03 3.62 -12.80
C PHE A 437 -32.24 4.50 -12.50
N THR A 438 -33.29 4.48 -13.34
CA THR A 438 -34.54 5.19 -13.04
C THR A 438 -35.17 4.76 -11.72
N SER A 439 -35.15 3.45 -11.42
CA SER A 439 -35.66 2.92 -10.15
C SER A 439 -34.85 3.44 -8.95
N LEU A 440 -33.52 3.56 -9.07
CA LEU A 440 -32.66 4.17 -8.06
C LEU A 440 -33.05 5.62 -7.80
N VAL A 441 -33.18 6.43 -8.86
CA VAL A 441 -33.53 7.84 -8.72
C VAL A 441 -34.91 8.03 -8.10
N GLN A 442 -35.87 7.17 -8.44
CA GLN A 442 -37.22 7.22 -7.86
C GLN A 442 -37.25 6.84 -6.37
N SER A 443 -36.49 5.80 -5.98
CA SER A 443 -36.52 5.28 -4.61
C SER A 443 -35.62 6.04 -3.64
N HIS A 444 -34.45 6.50 -4.10
CA HIS A 444 -33.42 7.10 -3.26
C HIS A 444 -33.03 8.51 -3.71
N GLY A 445 -33.74 9.12 -4.66
CA GLY A 445 -33.36 10.43 -5.16
C GLY A 445 -33.33 11.52 -4.08
N ALA A 446 -34.21 11.39 -3.07
CA ALA A 446 -34.25 12.33 -1.96
C ALA A 446 -33.10 12.14 -0.95
N THR A 447 -32.53 10.95 -0.82
CA THR A 447 -31.55 10.60 0.23
C THR A 447 -30.12 10.42 -0.29
N LEU A 448 -29.96 10.05 -1.56
CA LEU A 448 -28.65 9.71 -2.13
C LEU A 448 -27.75 10.96 -2.22
N ILE A 449 -26.57 10.89 -1.61
CA ILE A 449 -25.54 11.91 -1.60
C ILE A 449 -24.48 11.64 -2.68
N ALA A 450 -24.16 10.37 -2.96
CA ALA A 450 -23.12 10.02 -3.93
C ALA A 450 -23.51 8.85 -4.85
N PHE A 451 -23.26 9.04 -6.16
CA PHE A 451 -23.32 8.00 -7.19
C PHE A 451 -22.01 7.99 -7.97
N GLN A 452 -21.14 7.01 -7.75
CA GLN A 452 -19.75 7.04 -8.25
C GLN A 452 -19.34 5.73 -8.93
N GLY A 453 -18.49 5.77 -9.97
CA GLY A 453 -17.85 4.58 -10.54
C GLY A 453 -18.78 3.54 -11.18
N MET A 454 -20.08 3.81 -11.30
CA MET A 454 -21.05 2.90 -11.92
C MET A 454 -21.48 3.41 -13.29
N PRO A 455 -21.12 2.73 -14.40
CA PRO A 455 -21.64 3.11 -15.70
C PRO A 455 -23.16 2.94 -15.75
N VAL A 456 -23.84 3.80 -16.48
CA VAL A 456 -25.29 3.71 -16.73
C VAL A 456 -25.50 3.29 -18.17
N GLY A 457 -26.20 2.18 -18.36
CA GLY A 457 -26.52 1.63 -19.67
C GLY A 457 -27.31 2.63 -20.52
N LYS A 458 -27.15 2.54 -21.84
CA LYS A 458 -27.86 3.39 -22.79
C LYS A 458 -29.38 3.19 -22.66
N ALA A 459 -30.13 4.28 -22.51
CA ALA A 459 -31.60 4.23 -22.58
C ALA A 459 -32.09 3.77 -23.97
N SER A 460 -33.20 3.02 -24.01
CA SER A 460 -33.82 2.58 -25.26
C SER A 460 -34.41 3.71 -26.10
N ALA A 461 -34.76 4.83 -25.46
CA ALA A 461 -35.24 6.06 -26.08
C ALA A 461 -34.57 7.26 -25.42
N PRO A 462 -34.54 8.45 -26.07
CA PRO A 462 -34.05 9.66 -25.45
C PRO A 462 -34.72 9.90 -24.08
N ALA A 463 -33.91 10.01 -23.03
CA ALA A 463 -34.36 10.16 -21.65
C ALA A 463 -34.83 11.59 -21.36
N ASP A 464 -35.76 11.74 -20.41
CA ASP A 464 -36.21 13.05 -19.94
C ASP A 464 -35.25 13.58 -18.85
N PRO A 465 -34.60 14.75 -19.05
CA PRO A 465 -33.75 15.38 -18.04
C PRO A 465 -34.42 15.66 -16.69
N LYS A 466 -35.76 15.62 -16.61
CA LYS A 466 -36.49 15.77 -15.34
C LYS A 466 -36.10 14.76 -14.28
N ILE A 467 -35.50 13.62 -14.65
CA ILE A 467 -34.98 12.64 -13.69
C ILE A 467 -33.99 13.27 -12.70
N PHE A 468 -33.24 14.28 -13.13
CA PHE A 468 -32.27 14.99 -12.29
C PHE A 468 -32.91 15.89 -11.22
N ALA A 469 -34.21 16.24 -11.34
CA ALA A 469 -34.93 17.00 -10.32
C ALA A 469 -35.22 16.19 -9.06
N SER A 470 -35.23 14.86 -9.15
CA SER A 470 -35.47 13.97 -8.01
C SER A 470 -34.29 13.94 -7.04
N TRP A 471 -33.08 14.30 -7.50
CA TRP A 471 -31.86 14.34 -6.69
C TRP A 471 -31.79 15.59 -5.83
N LYS A 472 -32.28 15.46 -4.59
CA LYS A 472 -32.34 16.59 -3.64
C LYS A 472 -31.05 16.77 -2.87
N LEU A 473 -30.36 15.69 -2.51
CA LEU A 473 -29.16 15.73 -1.67
C LEU A 473 -27.88 15.29 -2.39
N LEU A 474 -27.94 15.01 -3.71
CA LEU A 474 -26.79 14.49 -4.44
C LEU A 474 -25.68 15.55 -4.53
N GLN A 475 -24.51 15.21 -3.97
CA GLN A 475 -23.31 16.05 -3.95
C GLN A 475 -22.21 15.54 -4.89
N SER A 476 -22.15 14.24 -5.16
CA SER A 476 -21.13 13.67 -6.08
C SER A 476 -21.77 12.75 -7.11
N LEU A 477 -21.50 13.01 -8.38
CA LEU A 477 -22.01 12.27 -9.54
C LEU A 477 -20.87 11.89 -10.48
N ASP A 478 -20.63 10.59 -10.67
CA ASP A 478 -19.83 10.05 -11.77
C ASP A 478 -20.76 9.53 -12.86
N TRP A 479 -20.80 10.23 -13.99
CA TRP A 479 -21.64 9.90 -15.11
C TRP A 479 -20.84 9.21 -16.21
N ARG A 480 -21.15 7.93 -16.44
CA ARG A 480 -20.62 7.16 -17.58
C ARG A 480 -21.75 6.53 -18.38
N SER A 481 -22.27 7.23 -19.38
CA SER A 481 -23.42 6.75 -20.17
C SER A 481 -23.50 7.36 -21.56
N GLN A 482 -23.82 6.49 -22.54
CA GLN A 482 -24.19 6.89 -23.90
C GLN A 482 -25.68 7.25 -24.04
N THR A 483 -26.38 7.49 -22.94
CA THR A 483 -27.79 7.90 -22.99
C THR A 483 -27.92 9.27 -23.64
N VAL A 484 -28.83 9.35 -24.60
CA VAL A 484 -29.23 10.62 -25.23
C VAL A 484 -30.36 11.23 -24.42
N PHE A 485 -30.32 12.53 -24.20
CA PHE A 485 -31.37 13.26 -23.49
C PHE A 485 -32.19 14.12 -24.46
N ARG A 486 -33.50 14.22 -24.20
CA ARG A 486 -34.41 15.11 -24.94
C ARG A 486 -34.07 16.57 -24.63
N SER A 487 -34.29 17.46 -25.60
CA SER A 487 -34.22 18.92 -25.43
C SER A 487 -35.45 19.50 -24.69
N SER A 488 -36.18 18.69 -23.91
CA SER A 488 -37.35 19.12 -23.15
C SER A 488 -36.98 20.13 -22.06
N LYS A 489 -38.00 20.73 -21.42
CA LYS A 489 -37.82 21.64 -20.27
C LYS A 489 -36.98 20.95 -19.17
N VAL A 490 -35.69 21.26 -19.16
CA VAL A 490 -34.75 20.83 -18.12
C VAL A 490 -35.08 21.60 -16.84
N PRO A 491 -35.19 20.93 -15.68
CA PRO A 491 -35.39 21.61 -14.41
C PRO A 491 -34.16 22.48 -14.08
N SER A 492 -34.34 23.80 -13.94
CA SER A 492 -33.24 24.72 -13.60
C SER A 492 -32.58 24.37 -12.26
N ASN A 493 -33.38 23.86 -11.31
CA ASN A 493 -32.96 23.41 -9.99
C ASN A 493 -32.56 21.93 -9.90
N GLY A 494 -32.45 21.23 -11.03
CA GLY A 494 -31.88 19.89 -11.05
C GLY A 494 -30.46 19.91 -10.49
N LEU A 495 -30.12 18.95 -9.62
CA LEU A 495 -28.76 18.81 -9.08
C LEU A 495 -28.23 20.06 -8.36
N ALA A 496 -29.09 20.82 -7.67
CA ALA A 496 -28.70 22.07 -7.02
C ALA A 496 -27.56 21.94 -6.00
N ASN A 497 -27.47 20.78 -5.33
CA ASN A 497 -26.45 20.46 -4.32
C ASN A 497 -25.21 19.74 -4.88
N LEU A 498 -25.10 19.58 -6.20
CA LEU A 498 -23.99 18.85 -6.81
C LEU A 498 -22.68 19.64 -6.66
N VAL A 499 -21.73 19.07 -5.93
CA VAL A 499 -20.39 19.64 -5.66
C VAL A 499 -19.35 19.07 -6.61
N GLU A 500 -19.41 17.76 -6.88
CA GLU A 500 -18.46 17.03 -7.73
C GLU A 500 -19.18 16.35 -8.89
N LEU A 501 -18.70 16.63 -10.10
CA LEU A 501 -19.13 16.00 -11.33
C LEU A 501 -17.94 15.33 -12.01
N SER A 502 -18.01 14.02 -12.21
CA SER A 502 -17.13 13.25 -13.07
C SER A 502 -17.89 12.82 -14.31
N VAL A 503 -17.28 12.98 -15.49
CA VAL A 503 -17.90 12.67 -16.78
C VAL A 503 -16.93 11.84 -17.60
N SER A 504 -17.45 10.73 -18.14
CA SER A 504 -16.73 9.92 -19.11
C SER A 504 -17.68 9.24 -20.09
N ALA A 505 -17.25 9.10 -21.34
CA ALA A 505 -18.03 8.41 -22.39
C ALA A 505 -19.48 8.91 -22.55
N GLU A 506 -19.70 10.21 -22.34
CA GLU A 506 -21.01 10.86 -22.39
C GLU A 506 -21.43 11.29 -23.81
N THR A 507 -22.73 11.51 -23.98
CA THR A 507 -23.27 12.14 -25.18
C THR A 507 -23.25 13.66 -25.04
N PRO A 508 -23.11 14.42 -26.16
CA PRO A 508 -23.22 15.88 -26.13
C PRO A 508 -24.54 16.38 -25.50
N THR A 509 -25.62 15.60 -25.62
CA THR A 509 -26.92 15.95 -25.05
C THR A 509 -26.97 15.94 -23.53
N PHE A 510 -26.11 15.16 -22.86
CA PHE A 510 -26.01 15.16 -21.40
C PHE A 510 -25.43 16.49 -20.90
N LEU A 511 -24.29 16.91 -21.45
CA LEU A 511 -23.69 18.19 -21.07
C LEU A 511 -24.60 19.36 -21.42
N LYS A 512 -25.29 19.34 -22.56
CA LYS A 512 -26.32 20.34 -22.89
C LYS A 512 -27.47 20.38 -21.88
N ALA A 513 -27.92 19.24 -21.39
CA ALA A 513 -28.92 19.20 -20.33
C ALA A 513 -28.38 19.83 -19.04
N LEU A 514 -27.15 19.52 -18.64
CA LEU A 514 -26.53 20.15 -17.47
C LEU A 514 -26.30 21.66 -17.67
N CYS A 515 -25.95 22.10 -18.89
CA CYS A 515 -25.87 23.52 -19.26
C CYS A 515 -27.21 24.23 -19.15
N ALA A 516 -28.35 23.55 -19.07
CA ALA A 516 -29.64 24.20 -18.82
C ALA A 516 -29.94 24.34 -17.30
N MET A 517 -29.19 23.66 -16.43
CA MET A 517 -29.30 23.74 -14.97
C MET A 517 -28.41 24.86 -14.41
N GLU A 518 -28.60 25.24 -13.14
CA GLU A 518 -27.80 26.28 -12.47
C GLU A 518 -26.55 25.72 -11.77
N LEU A 519 -26.65 24.52 -11.18
CA LEU A 519 -25.60 23.79 -10.45
C LEU A 519 -24.80 24.65 -9.45
N PRO A 520 -25.42 25.50 -8.60
CA PRO A 520 -24.72 26.54 -7.82
C PRO A 520 -23.61 26.00 -6.91
N ALA A 521 -23.75 24.77 -6.42
CA ALA A 521 -22.77 24.12 -5.54
C ALA A 521 -21.56 23.51 -6.26
N LEU A 522 -21.52 23.47 -7.59
CA LEU A 522 -20.47 22.76 -8.33
C LEU A 522 -19.10 23.42 -8.11
N ARG A 523 -18.12 22.62 -7.68
CA ARG A 523 -16.73 23.04 -7.44
C ARG A 523 -15.70 22.14 -8.12
N ILE A 524 -16.03 20.87 -8.32
CA ILE A 524 -15.11 19.88 -8.88
C ILE A 524 -15.68 19.34 -10.18
N LEU A 525 -14.91 19.43 -11.26
CA LEU A 525 -15.20 18.82 -12.56
C LEU A 525 -14.07 17.87 -12.96
N ARG A 526 -14.41 16.63 -13.30
CA ARG A 526 -13.46 15.65 -13.86
C ARG A 526 -13.96 15.19 -15.21
N CYS A 527 -13.13 15.31 -16.24
CA CYS A 527 -13.39 14.85 -17.59
C CYS A 527 -12.36 13.78 -17.95
N SER A 528 -12.83 12.62 -18.43
CA SER A 528 -11.92 11.55 -18.85
C SER A 528 -11.34 11.80 -20.24
N ALA A 529 -10.29 11.05 -20.59
CA ALA A 529 -9.60 11.13 -21.87
C ALA A 529 -10.48 10.87 -23.12
N GLY A 530 -11.63 10.21 -22.94
CA GLY A 530 -12.56 9.88 -24.03
C GLY A 530 -13.57 10.97 -24.38
N THR A 531 -13.70 12.03 -23.57
CA THR A 531 -14.67 13.10 -23.83
C THR A 531 -14.22 13.96 -25.02
N PRO A 532 -15.04 14.14 -26.07
CA PRO A 532 -14.67 14.97 -27.22
C PRO A 532 -14.38 16.43 -26.80
N PRO A 533 -13.29 17.04 -27.26
CA PRO A 533 -12.80 18.33 -26.76
C PRO A 533 -13.79 19.50 -26.94
N GLY A 534 -14.67 19.44 -27.95
CA GLY A 534 -15.62 20.52 -28.23
C GLY A 534 -16.89 20.54 -27.38
N ASN A 535 -17.34 19.41 -26.83
CA ASN A 535 -18.66 19.32 -26.20
C ASN A 535 -18.70 19.87 -24.77
N GLY A 536 -17.53 19.98 -24.12
CA GLY A 536 -17.43 20.49 -22.75
C GLY A 536 -17.30 22.00 -22.64
N LEU A 537 -17.01 22.73 -23.72
CA LEU A 537 -16.69 24.15 -23.63
C LEU A 537 -17.88 25.01 -23.23
N GLU A 538 -19.07 24.74 -23.77
CA GLU A 538 -20.29 25.45 -23.39
C GLU A 538 -20.60 25.27 -21.89
N PHE A 539 -20.34 24.07 -21.36
CA PHE A 539 -20.49 23.77 -19.95
C PHE A 539 -19.47 24.53 -19.10
N ILE A 540 -18.21 24.55 -19.55
CA ILE A 540 -17.13 25.30 -18.90
C ILE A 540 -17.41 26.81 -18.94
N ASP A 541 -17.92 27.37 -20.04
CA ASP A 541 -18.25 28.79 -20.10
C ASP A 541 -19.37 29.15 -19.12
N LYS A 542 -20.38 28.26 -18.99
CA LYS A 542 -21.51 28.50 -18.09
C LYS A 542 -21.15 28.32 -16.61
N HIS A 543 -20.36 27.31 -16.28
CA HIS A 543 -20.14 26.88 -14.90
C HIS A 543 -18.69 26.98 -14.41
N GLY A 544 -17.75 27.34 -15.28
CA GLY A 544 -16.32 27.38 -14.98
C GLY A 544 -15.95 28.37 -13.88
N SER A 545 -16.68 29.50 -13.78
CA SER A 545 -16.37 30.60 -12.85
C SER A 545 -16.34 30.22 -11.37
N LYS A 546 -16.99 29.11 -11.00
CA LYS A 546 -17.06 28.55 -9.64
C LYS A 546 -16.22 27.28 -9.45
N LEU A 547 -15.59 26.76 -10.50
CA LEU A 547 -14.78 25.55 -10.39
C LEU A 547 -13.47 25.85 -9.64
N GLU A 548 -13.23 25.09 -8.58
CA GLU A 548 -12.00 25.13 -7.79
C GLU A 548 -11.02 24.03 -8.24
N TYR A 549 -11.55 22.92 -8.77
CA TYR A 549 -10.76 21.82 -9.31
C TYR A 549 -11.32 21.36 -10.66
N LEU A 550 -10.45 21.35 -11.67
CA LEU A 550 -10.72 20.78 -12.99
C LEU A 550 -9.72 19.67 -13.28
N ALA A 551 -10.19 18.47 -13.62
CA ALA A 551 -9.35 17.43 -14.23
C ALA A 551 -9.80 17.22 -15.68
N ALA A 552 -8.86 17.25 -16.62
CA ALA A 552 -9.14 17.07 -18.04
C ALA A 552 -7.99 16.32 -18.72
N SER A 553 -8.25 15.79 -19.91
CA SER A 553 -7.21 15.12 -20.68
C SER A 553 -6.23 16.12 -21.26
N ILE A 554 -4.99 15.68 -21.46
CA ILE A 554 -3.96 16.50 -22.11
C ILE A 554 -4.42 17.07 -23.47
N ASN A 555 -5.18 16.29 -24.25
CA ASN A 555 -5.69 16.71 -25.56
C ASN A 555 -6.76 17.79 -25.45
N GLN A 556 -7.59 17.75 -24.42
CA GLN A 556 -8.58 18.81 -24.17
C GLN A 556 -7.89 20.10 -23.72
N LEU A 557 -6.88 19.97 -22.86
CA LEU A 557 -6.13 21.11 -22.35
C LEU A 557 -5.30 21.76 -23.45
N SER A 558 -4.61 21.00 -24.30
CA SER A 558 -3.74 21.56 -25.35
C SER A 558 -4.50 22.42 -26.36
N VAL A 559 -5.74 22.05 -26.69
CA VAL A 559 -6.57 22.80 -27.66
C VAL A 559 -7.28 24.00 -26.99
N HIS A 560 -7.58 23.92 -25.69
CA HIS A 560 -8.49 24.87 -25.04
C HIS A 560 -7.95 25.57 -23.79
N VAL A 561 -6.67 25.41 -23.42
CA VAL A 561 -6.10 25.95 -22.17
C VAL A 561 -6.39 27.43 -21.96
N LEU A 562 -6.22 28.25 -23.00
CA LEU A 562 -6.45 29.70 -22.91
C LEU A 562 -7.91 30.02 -22.55
N ARG A 563 -8.85 29.27 -23.11
CA ARG A 563 -10.27 29.41 -22.80
C ARG A 563 -10.59 28.87 -21.42
N ILE A 564 -9.99 27.75 -21.01
CA ILE A 564 -10.21 27.15 -19.69
C ILE A 564 -9.77 28.10 -18.56
N PHE A 565 -8.57 28.67 -18.63
CA PHE A 565 -8.13 29.63 -17.60
C PHE A 565 -8.92 30.93 -17.61
N THR A 566 -9.47 31.33 -18.76
CA THR A 566 -10.34 32.51 -18.83
C THR A 566 -11.73 32.21 -18.26
N ALA A 567 -12.30 31.04 -18.55
CA ALA A 567 -13.63 30.62 -18.13
C ALA A 567 -13.67 30.15 -16.67
N CYS A 568 -12.53 29.71 -16.11
CA CYS A 568 -12.42 29.16 -14.77
C CYS A 568 -11.46 29.94 -13.86
N PRO A 569 -11.71 31.24 -13.60
CA PRO A 569 -10.83 32.08 -12.79
C PRO A 569 -10.65 31.61 -11.33
N ALA A 570 -11.53 30.75 -10.81
CA ALA A 570 -11.46 30.25 -9.43
C ALA A 570 -10.63 28.96 -9.26
N ILE A 571 -10.05 28.42 -10.34
CA ILE A 571 -9.32 27.14 -10.27
C ILE A 571 -8.10 27.27 -9.36
N ARG A 572 -8.04 26.39 -8.36
CA ARG A 572 -6.90 26.19 -7.46
C ARG A 572 -6.16 24.91 -7.76
N GLN A 573 -6.85 23.91 -8.30
CA GLN A 573 -6.26 22.63 -8.67
C GLN A 573 -6.53 22.30 -10.13
N LEU A 574 -5.51 21.87 -10.85
CA LEU A 574 -5.61 21.36 -12.23
C LEU A 574 -5.14 19.92 -12.27
N GLY A 575 -6.00 19.02 -12.74
CA GLY A 575 -5.70 17.63 -13.00
C GLY A 575 -5.45 17.40 -14.50
N VAL A 576 -4.36 16.75 -14.84
CA VAL A 576 -4.01 16.40 -16.22
C VAL A 576 -4.04 14.89 -16.36
N SER A 577 -5.02 14.36 -17.10
CA SER A 577 -5.08 12.94 -17.44
C SER A 577 -4.21 12.67 -18.67
N CYS A 578 -3.20 11.82 -18.51
CA CYS A 578 -2.26 11.45 -19.57
C CYS A 578 -2.74 10.18 -20.28
N ASP A 579 -2.85 10.18 -21.60
CA ASP A 579 -3.31 9.03 -22.41
C ASP A 579 -2.19 8.05 -22.80
N GLY A 580 -1.00 8.20 -22.21
CA GLY A 580 0.18 7.37 -22.46
C GLY A 580 0.87 7.58 -23.80
N LYS A 581 0.28 8.34 -24.74
CA LYS A 581 0.82 8.54 -26.10
C LYS A 581 1.40 9.92 -26.33
N ASN A 582 0.92 10.92 -25.57
CA ASN A 582 1.31 12.31 -25.80
C ASN A 582 2.33 12.82 -24.78
N HIS A 583 3.55 13.03 -25.25
CA HIS A 583 4.69 13.51 -24.46
C HIS A 583 4.79 15.06 -24.43
N PHE A 584 3.96 15.79 -25.18
CA PHE A 584 4.10 17.23 -25.45
C PHE A 584 3.28 18.14 -24.52
N TRP A 585 3.26 17.85 -23.22
CA TRP A 585 2.32 18.54 -22.31
C TRP A 585 2.82 19.87 -21.74
N LEU A 586 4.12 20.15 -21.80
CA LEU A 586 4.65 21.42 -21.28
C LEU A 586 4.38 22.61 -22.19
N ASP A 587 4.45 22.40 -23.49
CA ASP A 587 4.38 23.47 -24.47
C ASP A 587 3.11 24.29 -24.32
N TRP A 588 1.96 23.64 -24.13
CA TRP A 588 0.70 24.37 -23.97
C TRP A 588 0.60 25.06 -22.60
N PHE A 589 1.18 24.47 -21.55
CA PHE A 589 1.16 25.04 -20.21
C PHE A 589 2.03 26.31 -20.15
N LEU A 590 3.24 26.26 -20.73
CA LEU A 590 4.17 27.37 -20.81
C LEU A 590 3.72 28.47 -21.80
N LYS A 591 2.97 28.12 -22.85
CA LYS A 591 2.39 29.08 -23.80
C LYS A 591 1.08 29.71 -23.31
N SER A 592 0.57 29.29 -22.14
CA SER A 592 -0.64 29.88 -21.58
C SER A 592 -0.41 31.30 -21.06
N LYS A 593 -1.49 32.07 -20.85
CA LYS A 593 -1.43 33.41 -20.24
C LYS A 593 -1.16 33.38 -18.72
N GLY A 594 -0.92 32.20 -18.14
CA GLY A 594 -0.83 32.02 -16.69
C GLY A 594 -2.19 31.95 -16.00
N HIS A 595 -2.18 31.65 -14.70
CA HIS A 595 -3.36 31.62 -13.84
C HIS A 595 -3.01 32.07 -12.42
N LYS A 596 -3.68 33.11 -11.93
CA LYS A 596 -3.35 33.77 -10.67
C LYS A 596 -3.52 32.88 -9.43
N TYR A 597 -4.51 32.00 -9.42
CA TYR A 597 -4.88 31.24 -8.21
C TYR A 597 -4.54 29.75 -8.27
N LEU A 598 -3.84 29.29 -9.32
CA LEU A 598 -3.52 27.87 -9.46
C LEU A 598 -2.47 27.47 -8.42
N GLN A 599 -2.86 26.64 -7.45
CA GLN A 599 -2.04 26.19 -6.34
C GLN A 599 -1.47 24.79 -6.53
N ARG A 600 -2.20 23.92 -7.23
CA ARG A 600 -1.84 22.50 -7.35
C ARG A 600 -2.01 21.97 -8.75
N LEU A 601 -1.00 21.29 -9.27
CA LEU A 601 -1.05 20.54 -10.51
C LEU A 601 -0.95 19.05 -10.20
N VAL A 602 -1.90 18.24 -10.68
CA VAL A 602 -1.97 16.80 -10.41
C VAL A 602 -1.96 16.02 -11.71
N ILE A 603 -1.05 15.07 -11.84
CA ILE A 603 -1.05 14.11 -12.96
C ILE A 603 -1.96 12.94 -12.62
N HIS A 604 -2.96 12.69 -13.46
CA HIS A 604 -3.82 11.51 -13.38
C HIS A 604 -3.35 10.49 -14.41
N LEU A 605 -3.21 9.26 -13.96
CA LEU A 605 -2.94 8.14 -14.86
C LEU A 605 -4.26 7.58 -15.37
N PRO A 606 -4.26 6.91 -16.53
CA PRO A 606 -5.39 6.12 -16.97
C PRO A 606 -5.78 5.06 -15.92
N ASP A 607 -7.07 4.82 -15.74
CA ASP A 607 -7.60 3.79 -14.82
C ASP A 607 -7.11 2.37 -15.17
N ASP A 608 -6.65 2.14 -16.41
CA ASP A 608 -6.16 0.87 -16.92
C ASP A 608 -4.63 0.71 -16.85
N TYR A 609 -3.91 1.66 -16.24
CA TYR A 609 -2.44 1.69 -16.23
C TYR A 609 -1.79 0.40 -15.70
N ASP A 610 -2.35 -0.21 -14.64
CA ASP A 610 -1.81 -1.44 -14.05
C ASP A 610 -1.83 -2.63 -15.02
N SER A 611 -2.69 -2.61 -16.04
CA SER A 611 -2.85 -3.71 -17.00
C SER A 611 -1.81 -3.69 -18.14
N TYR A 612 -1.17 -2.55 -18.41
CA TYR A 612 -0.36 -2.39 -19.63
C TYR A 612 1.10 -2.83 -19.52
N GLY A 613 1.57 -3.30 -18.36
CA GLY A 613 2.95 -3.79 -18.20
C GLY A 613 4.02 -2.77 -18.60
N MET A 614 3.65 -1.48 -18.67
CA MET A 614 4.51 -0.40 -19.13
C MET A 614 5.70 -0.28 -18.19
N LYS A 615 6.90 -0.39 -18.76
CA LYS A 615 8.17 -0.40 -18.00
C LYS A 615 8.31 0.93 -17.26
N HIS A 616 8.53 0.87 -15.95
CA HIS A 616 8.80 2.03 -15.07
C HIS A 616 9.90 3.00 -15.58
N TYR A 617 10.74 2.58 -16.54
CA TYR A 617 11.90 3.32 -17.04
C TYR A 617 11.61 4.32 -18.17
N GLU A 618 10.60 4.11 -19.03
CA GLU A 618 10.38 4.97 -20.21
C GLU A 618 9.84 6.36 -19.86
N TYR A 619 9.29 6.54 -18.65
CA TYR A 619 8.91 7.86 -18.14
C TYR A 619 10.08 8.67 -17.58
N SER A 620 11.31 8.13 -17.47
CA SER A 620 12.43 8.80 -16.77
C SER A 620 12.91 10.10 -17.44
N SER A 621 13.06 10.13 -18.75
CA SER A 621 13.56 11.29 -19.50
C SER A 621 12.55 12.44 -19.56
N LEU A 622 11.26 12.14 -19.57
CA LEU A 622 10.20 13.16 -19.64
C LEU A 622 10.20 14.11 -18.42
N LYS A 623 10.78 13.69 -17.30
CA LYS A 623 10.56 14.30 -15.97
C LYS A 623 11.26 15.62 -15.75
N VAL A 624 12.48 15.80 -16.25
CA VAL A 624 13.31 16.96 -15.85
C VAL A 624 12.79 18.24 -16.48
N ASP A 625 12.49 18.23 -17.77
CA ASP A 625 12.04 19.42 -18.50
C ASP A 625 10.71 19.94 -17.96
N ILE A 626 9.81 19.03 -17.54
CA ILE A 626 8.54 19.37 -16.92
C ILE A 626 8.74 20.26 -15.72
N LEU A 627 9.65 19.84 -14.87
CA LEU A 627 9.80 20.40 -13.54
C LEU A 627 10.63 21.68 -13.62
N ILE A 628 11.56 21.76 -14.58
CA ILE A 628 12.21 23.01 -14.98
C ILE A 628 11.16 24.01 -15.49
N GLY A 629 10.26 23.58 -16.37
CA GLY A 629 9.19 24.43 -16.90
C GLY A 629 8.26 24.95 -15.80
N LEU A 630 7.88 24.11 -14.84
CA LEU A 630 7.06 24.53 -13.70
C LEU A 630 7.77 25.59 -12.84
N ALA A 631 9.03 25.37 -12.48
CA ALA A 631 9.84 26.34 -11.76
C ALA A 631 9.95 27.67 -12.52
N GLN A 632 10.25 27.61 -13.82
CA GLN A 632 10.33 28.80 -14.68
C GLN A 632 8.99 29.54 -14.75
N SER A 633 7.87 28.82 -14.86
CA SER A 633 6.54 29.41 -14.94
C SER A 633 6.12 30.14 -13.66
N LYS A 634 6.56 29.67 -12.50
CA LYS A 634 6.35 30.38 -11.23
C LYS A 634 7.24 31.63 -11.16
N ARG A 635 8.53 31.52 -11.51
CA ARG A 635 9.48 32.65 -11.54
C ARG A 635 9.07 33.75 -12.52
N SER A 636 8.50 33.40 -13.66
CA SER A 636 8.00 34.37 -14.64
C SER A 636 6.66 35.01 -14.25
N GLY A 637 6.06 34.59 -13.13
CA GLY A 637 4.78 35.10 -12.65
C GLY A 637 3.56 34.55 -13.41
N LEU A 638 3.73 33.52 -14.25
CA LEU A 638 2.58 32.87 -14.92
C LEU A 638 1.70 32.13 -13.91
N PHE A 639 2.30 31.45 -12.93
CA PHE A 639 1.57 30.73 -11.89
C PHE A 639 2.15 31.07 -10.51
N PRO A 640 1.91 32.30 -10.02
CA PRO A 640 2.58 32.80 -8.82
C PRO A 640 2.20 32.00 -7.56
N GLU A 641 0.98 31.48 -7.50
CA GLU A 641 0.45 30.72 -6.35
C GLU A 641 0.72 29.22 -6.42
N LEU A 642 1.45 28.72 -7.44
CA LEU A 642 1.68 27.28 -7.59
C LEU A 642 2.57 26.76 -6.45
N GLN A 643 2.03 25.86 -5.63
CA GLN A 643 2.68 25.32 -4.43
C GLN A 643 2.89 23.81 -4.49
N GLU A 644 2.09 23.07 -5.26
CA GLU A 644 2.16 21.60 -5.30
C GLU A 644 2.17 21.05 -6.72
N PHE A 645 3.07 20.09 -6.96
CA PHE A 645 3.03 19.22 -8.13
C PHE A 645 2.90 17.77 -7.67
N GLU A 646 1.77 17.13 -7.95
CA GLU A 646 1.48 15.74 -7.57
C GLU A 646 1.64 14.81 -8.76
N HIS A 647 2.42 13.75 -8.57
CA HIS A 647 2.61 12.72 -9.56
C HIS A 647 2.47 11.31 -8.92
N PRO A 648 1.48 10.51 -9.34
CA PRO A 648 1.08 9.27 -8.66
C PRO A 648 2.15 8.16 -8.68
N HIS A 649 3.13 8.23 -9.60
CA HIS A 649 4.27 7.29 -9.63
C HIS A 649 5.52 7.75 -8.89
N ILE A 650 5.50 8.90 -8.21
CA ILE A 650 6.64 9.30 -7.39
C ILE A 650 6.50 8.60 -6.04
N PHE A 651 7.30 7.57 -5.83
CA PHE A 651 7.45 6.95 -4.53
C PHE A 651 8.61 7.62 -3.80
N TRP A 652 8.37 8.07 -2.58
CA TRP A 652 9.46 8.57 -1.76
C TRP A 652 10.27 7.40 -1.21
N PRO A 653 11.60 7.45 -1.33
CA PRO A 653 12.44 6.42 -0.74
C PRO A 653 12.22 6.38 0.77
N ALA A 654 11.78 5.23 1.26
CA ALA A 654 11.55 4.99 2.68
C ALA A 654 12.86 4.79 3.45
N ASN A 655 13.86 4.19 2.80
CA ASN A 655 15.19 3.96 3.35
C ASN A 655 16.30 4.59 2.49
N GLU A 656 17.53 4.53 2.99
CA GLU A 656 18.71 5.14 2.32
C GLU A 656 19.09 4.41 1.03
N ASP A 657 18.88 3.10 0.97
CA ASP A 657 19.07 2.26 -0.22
C ASP A 657 18.11 2.65 -1.36
N GLU A 658 16.80 2.75 -1.08
CA GLU A 658 15.84 3.30 -2.05
C GLU A 658 16.26 4.71 -2.47
N ARG A 659 16.76 5.55 -1.56
CA ARG A 659 17.24 6.88 -1.93
C ARG A 659 18.40 6.79 -2.91
N ALA A 660 19.35 5.87 -2.72
CA ALA A 660 20.47 5.65 -3.62
C ALA A 660 20.03 5.12 -5.01
N ARG A 661 18.96 4.33 -5.06
CA ARG A 661 18.33 3.89 -6.32
C ARG A 661 17.54 4.98 -7.04
N PHE A 662 16.82 5.82 -6.29
CA PHE A 662 16.06 6.95 -6.81
C PHE A 662 16.91 8.22 -7.02
N ARG A 663 18.23 8.15 -6.73
CA ARG A 663 19.09 9.31 -6.42
C ARG A 663 19.45 10.25 -7.57
N ARG A 664 19.10 9.97 -8.83
CA ARG A 664 19.55 10.85 -9.91
C ARG A 664 18.56 11.97 -10.27
N ASP A 665 17.26 11.69 -10.32
CA ASP A 665 16.34 12.70 -10.86
C ASP A 665 15.41 13.29 -9.79
N TRP A 666 14.55 12.49 -9.15
CA TRP A 666 13.44 13.04 -8.37
C TRP A 666 13.82 13.80 -7.10
N THR A 667 14.84 13.36 -6.37
CA THR A 667 15.26 14.07 -5.14
C THR A 667 15.97 15.39 -5.45
N SER A 668 16.80 15.39 -6.50
CA SER A 668 17.43 16.60 -7.04
C SER A 668 16.37 17.58 -7.54
N ILE A 669 15.40 17.09 -8.30
CA ILE A 669 14.30 17.90 -8.81
C ILE A 669 13.42 18.42 -7.68
N ALA A 670 13.02 17.59 -6.72
CA ALA A 670 12.23 18.03 -5.57
C ALA A 670 12.96 19.12 -4.77
N GLY A 671 14.29 18.97 -4.62
CA GLY A 671 15.15 19.99 -4.03
C GLY A 671 15.18 21.29 -4.84
N SER A 672 15.23 21.20 -6.17
CA SER A 672 15.16 22.37 -7.05
C SER A 672 13.81 23.07 -6.96
N LEU A 673 12.71 22.33 -7.07
CA LEU A 673 11.35 22.87 -6.97
C LEU A 673 11.09 23.52 -5.60
N SER A 674 11.64 22.94 -4.53
CA SER A 674 11.50 23.52 -3.19
C SER A 674 12.19 24.88 -3.04
N LYS A 675 13.22 25.19 -3.85
CA LYS A 675 13.81 26.55 -3.89
C LYS A 675 12.84 27.59 -4.46
N ASP A 676 11.89 27.14 -5.28
CA ASP A 676 10.82 27.94 -5.86
C ASP A 676 9.51 27.80 -5.07
N ASP A 677 9.55 27.25 -3.85
CA ASP A 677 8.37 27.00 -3.02
C ASP A 677 7.31 26.12 -3.73
N ILE A 678 7.77 25.15 -4.52
CA ILE A 678 6.92 24.12 -5.13
C ILE A 678 7.25 22.77 -4.48
N HIS A 679 6.27 22.17 -3.81
CA HIS A 679 6.37 20.87 -3.20
C HIS A 679 6.03 19.77 -4.20
N LEU A 680 6.98 18.85 -4.40
CA LEU A 680 6.73 17.61 -5.12
C LEU A 680 5.93 16.67 -4.20
N VAL A 681 4.80 16.15 -4.68
CA VAL A 681 3.91 15.25 -3.95
C VAL A 681 3.87 13.90 -4.66
N GLY A 682 4.12 12.85 -3.90
CA GLY A 682 4.21 11.49 -4.41
C GLY A 682 2.94 10.68 -4.24
N THR A 683 3.06 9.38 -4.46
CA THR A 683 2.03 8.39 -4.15
C THR A 683 1.59 8.53 -2.69
N ALA A 684 0.31 8.26 -2.43
CA ALA A 684 -0.34 8.47 -1.13
C ALA A 684 -0.35 9.93 -0.64
N ARG A 685 -0.16 10.91 -1.55
CA ARG A 685 -0.18 12.36 -1.25
C ARG A 685 0.86 12.80 -0.22
N ILE A 686 1.95 12.06 -0.11
CA ILE A 686 3.03 12.41 0.79
C ILE A 686 3.86 13.52 0.11
N ARG A 687 4.08 14.64 0.80
CA ARG A 687 4.99 15.69 0.31
C ARG A 687 6.44 15.22 0.45
N TRP A 688 7.27 15.55 -0.53
CA TRP A 688 8.71 15.47 -0.34
C TRP A 688 9.09 16.35 0.84
N ARG A 689 9.90 15.80 1.74
CA ARG A 689 10.57 16.58 2.76
C ARG A 689 12.06 16.35 2.56
N PRO A 690 12.88 17.42 2.42
CA PRO A 690 14.30 17.25 2.62
C PRO A 690 14.46 16.64 4.00
N ARG A 691 15.02 15.43 4.09
CA ARG A 691 15.51 15.00 5.41
C ARG A 691 16.56 16.04 5.77
N ARG A 692 16.41 16.69 6.93
CA ARG A 692 17.46 17.57 7.46
C ARG A 692 18.76 16.82 7.22
N ALA A 693 19.67 17.42 6.46
CA ALA A 693 21.04 16.97 6.52
C ALA A 693 21.35 17.06 8.01
N PHE A 694 21.40 15.93 8.70
CA PHE A 694 22.21 15.87 9.89
C PHE A 694 23.57 16.29 9.36
N ASP A 695 24.04 17.47 9.76
CA ASP A 695 25.38 17.91 9.43
C ASP A 695 26.30 16.85 9.99
N TRP A 696 26.72 15.92 9.12
CA TRP A 696 27.65 14.84 9.43
C TRP A 696 29.06 15.38 9.73
N ASN A 697 29.23 16.70 9.75
CA ASN A 697 30.40 17.41 10.24
C ASN A 697 30.37 17.59 11.76
N VAL A 698 29.94 16.57 12.52
CA VAL A 698 30.54 16.38 13.85
C VAL A 698 31.92 15.79 13.57
N SER A 699 32.90 16.66 13.40
CA SER A 699 34.31 16.30 13.47
C SER A 699 34.53 15.66 14.83
N ASP A 700 34.46 14.33 14.88
CA ASP A 700 34.90 13.53 16.01
C ASP A 700 36.39 13.84 16.22
N PRO A 701 36.76 14.57 17.30
CA PRO A 701 38.16 14.91 17.55
C PRO A 701 39.03 13.68 17.87
N SER A 702 38.44 12.48 17.98
CA SER A 702 39.18 11.23 18.23
C SER A 702 39.70 10.56 16.95
N ILE A 703 39.30 11.00 15.75
CA ILE A 703 39.82 10.45 14.49
C ILE A 703 41.01 11.30 14.03
N GLY A 704 42.22 10.87 14.42
CA GLY A 704 43.48 11.51 14.06
C GLY A 704 43.66 11.74 12.54
N PRO A 705 44.52 12.69 12.15
CA PRO A 705 44.62 13.17 10.77
C PRO A 705 44.92 12.04 9.80
N LYS A 706 44.02 11.82 8.84
CA LYS A 706 44.21 10.87 7.73
C LYS A 706 45.53 11.20 7.03
N ARG A 707 46.49 10.24 7.08
CA ARG A 707 47.75 10.29 6.35
C ARG A 707 47.47 10.59 4.87
N LYS A 708 47.90 11.75 4.40
CA LYS A 708 48.03 12.05 2.96
C LYS A 708 48.96 11.00 2.36
N LYS A 709 48.45 10.16 1.47
CA LYS A 709 49.31 9.37 0.57
C LYS A 709 50.06 10.37 -0.30
N LYS A 710 51.39 10.39 -0.19
CA LYS A 710 52.26 11.06 -1.15
C LYS A 710 52.11 10.37 -2.51
N ALA A 711 52.02 11.20 -3.55
CA ALA A 711 52.12 10.81 -4.95
C ALA A 711 53.49 10.23 -5.28
#